data_AF-A0A9D8UJA0-F1
#
_entry.id   AF-A0A9D8UJA0-F1
#
_cell.length_a   1.000
_cell.length_b   1.000
_cell.length_c   1.000
_cell.angle_alpha   90.00
_cell.angle_beta   90.00
_cell.angle_gamma   90.00
#
_symmetry.space_group_name_H-M   'P 1'
#
loop_
_entity.id
_entity.type
_entity.pdbx_description
1 polymer ?
#
loop_
_entity_poly.entity_id
_entity_poly.type
_entity_poly.pdbx_seq_one_letter_code
_entity_poly.pdbx_strand_id
1 'polypeptide(L)'
;MLVLKFGGTSVGSAESLALVREIVKKKSKSDPLTVVVSALGGVTNHLVNCANLAASGNEAYEKVLHEIENRHISLCNVLIPVSLRSQTITNVKFLLNDLEDICRGVFLIQELSPRSSDHILSFGERLSSTIITDYFKAENLDVNLLDPRKIIKTDGQYGNAVVDLALSYSNIQQEFEKHAQISICPGFLASSNIDNHTTTLGRGGSDYSAALLAAALKAKCLEIWTDVSGMMTANPKLVPLAHPIKELSYEEAMELSHFGAKVIYPPTIQPVLDQEIPILIKNTFSADDDGTLISTDGMVNGHWIKGISSIDDVALCTLSGSGMVAVPNFSYRLFSALSREEVNVIMITQASSEHTITVGIDRKDVGRAKESIEVEFEHELRQRKVNPLDLEVDLSIVALVGTKMRQQVGVSATLFETLSHNGINVKAIAQGSTELNISVVVDKKNLSKSLNSLHESFFLSNLRKFNLFMIGVGNVGKTFLAQIQKQKKFLAEAFKINLNVSGLANSRKMYFDEESIDLTNWEHLLSDKGEPMTLESFTDKMAGMNLRNSIFIDCTASEEIPKLYEKILSSSISVVTPNKIACSSDFDTYLGLKKTATKYRARFLFETNVGAGLPVVSTVSDLLKSGDRIHKIQAVLSGTLNFLFNMYDGTQKFSDVVREAKAAGYTEPDPRLDLSGKDVMRKILILARESGHKLELEDIENNTFVPEECMNTDSIEAFYDKLDEYDEVFKNLYKDAASQEKRIKYVATFENGKAKTGLESFGSEHPFYELHGKDNIVLFQTMRYPEQPLVVKGAGAGAEVTASGIFADIMRITSI
;
A
#
# COMPACT_ATOMS: atom_id res chain seq x y z
N MET A 1 -13.44 -39.05 13.41
CA MET A 1 -12.79 -39.38 12.11
C MET A 1 -12.37 -38.08 11.44
N LEU A 2 -11.17 -38.05 10.89
CA LEU A 2 -10.62 -36.94 10.12
C LEU A 2 -10.41 -37.37 8.66
N VAL A 3 -10.58 -36.43 7.72
CA VAL A 3 -10.19 -36.63 6.32
C VAL A 3 -8.99 -35.74 6.03
N LEU A 4 -7.91 -36.32 5.51
CA LEU A 4 -6.65 -35.64 5.21
C LEU A 4 -6.41 -35.72 3.70
N LYS A 5 -6.29 -34.60 3.01
CA LYS A 5 -5.94 -34.55 1.59
C LYS A 5 -4.50 -34.08 1.43
N PHE A 6 -3.68 -34.84 0.71
CA PHE A 6 -2.31 -34.45 0.34
C PHE A 6 -2.21 -34.13 -1.16
N GLY A 7 -1.75 -32.92 -1.47
CA GLY A 7 -1.52 -32.45 -2.83
C GLY A 7 -0.31 -33.11 -3.51
N GLY A 8 -0.17 -32.90 -4.82
CA GLY A 8 0.93 -33.50 -5.59
C GLY A 8 2.33 -33.06 -5.16
N THR A 9 2.49 -31.86 -4.62
CA THR A 9 3.74 -31.38 -4.01
C THR A 9 4.07 -32.13 -2.73
N SER A 10 3.08 -32.34 -1.86
CA SER A 10 3.21 -33.10 -0.61
C SER A 10 3.59 -34.57 -0.83
N VAL A 11 3.17 -35.17 -1.96
CA VAL A 11 3.53 -36.55 -2.33
C VAL A 11 4.60 -36.63 -3.42
N GLY A 12 5.30 -35.52 -3.72
CA GLY A 12 6.15 -35.42 -4.91
C GLY A 12 7.50 -36.15 -4.84
N SER A 13 8.00 -36.43 -3.63
CA SER A 13 9.32 -37.01 -3.36
C SER A 13 9.30 -37.98 -2.17
N ALA A 14 10.37 -38.77 -2.01
CA ALA A 14 10.52 -39.68 -0.88
C ALA A 14 10.59 -38.93 0.47
N GLU A 15 11.28 -37.80 0.50
CA GLU A 15 11.42 -36.94 1.68
C GLU A 15 10.05 -36.36 2.08
N SER A 16 9.29 -35.89 1.10
CA SER A 16 7.94 -35.34 1.33
C SER A 16 7.01 -36.43 1.86
N LEU A 17 7.08 -37.64 1.30
CA LEU A 17 6.29 -38.78 1.76
C LEU A 17 6.66 -39.26 3.17
N ALA A 18 7.91 -39.13 3.58
CA ALA A 18 8.31 -39.39 4.97
C ALA A 18 7.63 -38.40 5.93
N LEU A 19 7.50 -37.12 5.55
CA LEU A 19 6.76 -36.13 6.33
C LEU A 19 5.26 -36.48 6.39
N VAL A 20 4.67 -36.84 5.25
CA VAL A 20 3.27 -37.29 5.18
C VAL A 20 3.03 -38.50 6.11
N ARG A 21 3.95 -39.49 6.11
CA ARG A 21 3.89 -40.63 7.03
C ARG A 21 3.87 -40.18 8.49
N GLU A 22 4.76 -39.28 8.89
CA GLU A 22 4.80 -38.78 10.28
C GLU A 22 3.50 -38.06 10.68
N ILE A 23 2.96 -37.23 9.79
CA ILE A 23 1.68 -36.54 10.00
C ILE A 23 0.55 -37.56 10.21
N VAL A 24 0.42 -38.53 9.31
CA VAL A 24 -0.61 -39.57 9.37
C VAL A 24 -0.45 -40.43 10.62
N LYS A 25 0.78 -40.87 10.94
CA LYS A 25 1.09 -41.68 12.14
C LYS A 25 0.81 -40.95 13.45
N LYS A 26 1.06 -39.64 13.52
CA LYS A 26 0.76 -38.82 14.70
C LYS A 26 -0.74 -38.72 14.92
N LYS A 27 -1.51 -38.44 13.85
CA LYS A 27 -2.97 -38.25 13.91
C LYS A 27 -3.76 -39.55 14.04
N SER A 28 -3.25 -40.66 13.50
CA SER A 28 -3.94 -41.96 13.57
C SER A 28 -4.03 -42.49 14.99
N LYS A 29 -3.24 -41.96 15.93
CA LYS A 29 -3.33 -42.29 17.35
C LYS A 29 -4.57 -41.72 18.04
N SER A 30 -5.13 -40.62 17.53
CA SER A 30 -6.26 -39.91 18.16
C SER A 30 -7.60 -40.21 17.47
N ASP A 31 -7.61 -40.32 16.14
CA ASP A 31 -8.82 -40.54 15.35
C ASP A 31 -8.55 -41.53 14.21
N PRO A 32 -9.56 -42.33 13.78
CA PRO A 32 -9.52 -43.01 12.49
C PRO A 32 -9.39 -42.00 11.35
N LEU A 33 -8.57 -42.32 10.34
CA LEU A 33 -8.20 -41.42 9.27
C LEU A 33 -8.62 -41.93 7.89
N THR A 34 -9.16 -41.03 7.08
CA THR A 34 -9.24 -41.22 5.62
C THR A 34 -8.22 -40.31 4.96
N VAL A 35 -7.28 -40.87 4.20
CA VAL A 35 -6.20 -40.14 3.56
C VAL A 35 -6.42 -40.12 2.05
N VAL A 36 -6.71 -38.95 1.50
CA VAL A 36 -6.85 -38.74 0.05
C VAL A 36 -5.51 -38.28 -0.52
N VAL A 37 -5.02 -38.96 -1.55
CA VAL A 37 -3.73 -38.63 -2.18
C VAL A 37 -3.90 -38.32 -3.66
N SER A 38 -3.18 -37.30 -4.13
CA SER A 38 -3.10 -36.94 -5.54
C SER A 38 -2.02 -37.77 -6.25
N ALA A 39 -1.92 -37.67 -7.58
CA ALA A 39 -0.75 -38.14 -8.31
C ALA A 39 0.53 -37.45 -7.82
N LEU A 40 1.71 -38.06 -8.05
CA LEU A 40 2.99 -37.42 -7.75
C LEU A 40 3.11 -36.09 -8.53
N GLY A 41 3.69 -35.06 -7.94
CA GLY A 41 3.76 -33.72 -8.52
C GLY A 41 4.24 -33.69 -9.97
N GLY A 42 3.38 -33.24 -10.89
CA GLY A 42 3.65 -33.14 -12.33
C GLY A 42 3.24 -34.36 -13.17
N VAL A 43 2.92 -35.51 -12.56
CA VAL A 43 2.56 -36.74 -13.31
C VAL A 43 1.28 -36.59 -14.11
N THR A 44 0.24 -35.93 -13.58
CA THR A 44 -1.00 -35.69 -14.33
C THR A 44 -0.75 -34.89 -15.62
N ASN A 45 0.14 -33.89 -15.57
CA ASN A 45 0.53 -33.12 -16.76
C ASN A 45 1.31 -33.99 -17.75
N HIS A 46 2.17 -34.88 -17.27
CA HIS A 46 2.85 -35.86 -18.13
C HIS A 46 1.85 -36.83 -18.79
N LEU A 47 0.81 -37.26 -18.08
CA LEU A 47 -0.24 -38.13 -18.63
C LEU A 47 -1.06 -37.40 -19.70
N VAL A 48 -1.46 -36.14 -19.48
CA VAL A 48 -2.12 -35.32 -20.50
C VAL A 48 -1.23 -35.16 -21.74
N ASN A 49 0.05 -34.82 -21.55
CA ASN A 49 1.01 -34.68 -22.64
C ASN A 49 1.19 -36.01 -23.41
N CYS A 50 1.35 -37.11 -22.68
CA CYS A 50 1.48 -38.44 -23.25
C CYS A 50 0.26 -38.81 -24.11
N ALA A 51 -0.96 -38.58 -23.60
CA ALA A 51 -2.19 -38.87 -24.32
C ALA A 51 -2.30 -38.05 -25.61
N ASN A 52 -1.95 -36.75 -25.57
CA ASN A 52 -1.98 -35.87 -26.74
C ASN A 52 -0.91 -36.23 -27.78
N LEU A 53 0.30 -36.60 -27.34
CA LEU A 53 1.37 -37.08 -28.23
C LEU A 53 0.97 -38.39 -28.92
N ALA A 54 0.41 -39.34 -28.17
CA ALA A 54 -0.12 -40.58 -28.73
C ALA A 54 -1.22 -40.27 -29.77
N ALA A 55 -2.20 -39.43 -29.43
CA ALA A 55 -3.30 -39.08 -30.31
C ALA A 55 -2.86 -38.41 -31.62
N SER A 56 -1.75 -37.66 -31.60
CA SER A 56 -1.16 -37.03 -32.78
C SER A 56 -0.23 -37.93 -33.58
N GLY A 57 -0.13 -39.22 -33.23
CA GLY A 57 0.76 -40.18 -33.89
C GLY A 57 2.25 -39.89 -33.66
N ASN A 58 2.59 -39.19 -32.58
CA ASN A 58 3.97 -38.81 -32.27
C ASN A 58 4.61 -39.82 -31.31
N GLU A 59 5.61 -40.57 -31.79
CA GLU A 59 6.35 -41.59 -31.02
C GLU A 59 7.01 -41.06 -29.72
N ALA A 60 7.15 -39.74 -29.57
CA ALA A 60 7.66 -39.13 -28.33
C ALA A 60 6.81 -39.47 -27.08
N TYR A 61 5.58 -39.96 -27.23
CA TYR A 61 4.77 -40.42 -26.09
C TYR A 61 5.45 -41.56 -25.29
N GLU A 62 6.20 -42.45 -25.96
CA GLU A 62 6.91 -43.55 -25.30
C GLU A 62 7.98 -43.05 -24.34
N LYS A 63 8.66 -41.96 -24.70
CA LYS A 63 9.64 -41.31 -23.82
C LYS A 63 8.97 -40.77 -22.56
N VAL A 64 7.80 -40.14 -22.70
CA VAL A 64 7.04 -39.63 -21.55
C VAL A 64 6.55 -40.77 -20.65
N LEU A 65 6.10 -41.90 -21.23
CA LEU A 65 5.76 -43.10 -20.46
C LEU A 65 6.96 -43.62 -19.67
N HIS A 66 8.13 -43.69 -20.30
CA HIS A 66 9.34 -44.15 -19.62
C HIS A 66 9.78 -43.20 -18.49
N GLU A 67 9.58 -41.89 -18.64
CA GLU A 67 9.81 -40.91 -17.57
C GLU A 67 8.85 -41.12 -16.39
N ILE A 68 7.56 -41.40 -16.67
CA ILE A 68 6.56 -41.75 -15.64
C ILE A 68 6.98 -43.04 -14.93
N GLU A 69 7.33 -44.09 -15.68
CA GLU A 69 7.78 -45.36 -15.12
C GLU A 69 8.99 -45.18 -14.21
N ASN A 70 10.07 -44.57 -14.73
CA ASN A 70 11.32 -44.40 -14.00
C ASN A 70 11.11 -43.65 -12.70
N ARG A 71 10.25 -42.63 -12.71
CA ARG A 71 9.93 -41.85 -11.51
C ARG A 71 9.27 -42.71 -10.42
N HIS A 72 8.31 -43.55 -10.77
CA HIS A 72 7.60 -44.40 -9.81
C HIS A 72 8.48 -45.56 -9.31
N ILE A 73 9.24 -46.22 -10.20
CA ILE A 73 10.15 -47.29 -9.81
C ILE A 73 11.28 -46.76 -8.90
N SER A 74 11.84 -45.60 -9.24
CA SER A 74 12.86 -44.96 -8.39
C SER A 74 12.32 -44.65 -7.00
N LEU A 75 11.06 -44.18 -6.91
CA LEU A 75 10.40 -43.94 -5.63
C LEU A 75 10.23 -45.23 -4.81
N CYS A 76 9.81 -46.34 -5.44
CA CYS A 76 9.74 -47.65 -4.79
C CYS A 76 11.11 -48.11 -4.26
N ASN A 77 12.18 -47.87 -5.03
CA ASN A 77 13.54 -48.25 -4.63
C ASN A 77 14.01 -47.54 -3.36
N VAL A 78 13.58 -46.28 -3.17
CA VAL A 78 13.94 -45.45 -2.01
C VAL A 78 13.06 -45.76 -0.81
N LEU A 79 11.73 -45.82 -0.99
CA LEU A 79 10.78 -45.92 0.12
C LEU A 79 10.54 -47.34 0.63
N ILE A 80 10.58 -48.35 -0.25
CA ILE A 80 10.16 -49.70 0.09
C ILE A 80 11.38 -50.55 0.51
N PRO A 81 11.32 -51.21 1.69
CA PRO A 81 12.35 -52.14 2.13
C PRO A 81 12.60 -53.25 1.11
N VAL A 82 13.85 -53.71 1.01
CA VAL A 82 14.29 -54.71 0.01
C VAL A 82 13.42 -55.97 0.01
N SER A 83 12.93 -56.41 1.18
CA SER A 83 12.09 -57.60 1.33
C SER A 83 10.71 -57.50 0.67
N LEU A 84 10.13 -56.29 0.60
CA LEU A 84 8.78 -56.05 0.05
C LEU A 84 8.82 -55.41 -1.34
N ARG A 85 9.97 -54.85 -1.73
CA ARG A 85 10.15 -54.05 -2.93
C ARG A 85 9.74 -54.77 -4.22
N SER A 86 10.10 -56.04 -4.38
CA SER A 86 9.76 -56.80 -5.59
C SER A 86 8.25 -56.91 -5.80
N GLN A 87 7.48 -57.08 -4.72
CA GLN A 87 6.02 -57.16 -4.80
C GLN A 87 5.42 -55.81 -5.21
N THR A 88 5.84 -54.71 -4.57
CA THR A 88 5.34 -53.36 -4.90
C THR A 88 5.69 -52.96 -6.33
N ILE A 89 6.93 -53.20 -6.77
CA ILE A 89 7.36 -52.92 -8.15
C ILE A 89 6.52 -53.73 -9.14
N THR A 90 6.20 -54.99 -8.82
CA THR A 90 5.34 -55.83 -9.67
C THR A 90 3.95 -55.24 -9.80
N ASN A 91 3.32 -54.82 -8.70
CA ASN A 91 2.00 -54.18 -8.71
C ASN A 91 2.00 -52.86 -9.52
N VAL A 92 3.04 -52.04 -9.35
CA VAL A 92 3.24 -50.79 -10.11
C VAL A 92 3.44 -51.08 -11.59
N LYS A 93 4.22 -52.12 -11.93
CA LYS A 93 4.45 -52.53 -13.32
C LYS A 93 3.18 -52.99 -14.02
N PHE A 94 2.28 -53.70 -13.33
CA PHE A 94 0.98 -54.04 -13.93
C PHE A 94 0.19 -52.79 -14.33
N LEU A 95 0.13 -51.78 -13.46
CA LEU A 95 -0.53 -50.51 -13.78
C LEU A 95 0.15 -49.76 -14.94
N LEU A 96 1.48 -49.78 -15.00
CA LEU A 96 2.24 -49.13 -16.08
C LEU A 96 2.05 -49.83 -17.42
N ASN A 97 2.02 -51.16 -17.45
CA ASN A 97 1.77 -51.93 -18.66
C ASN A 97 0.35 -51.67 -19.20
N ASP A 98 -0.65 -51.62 -18.31
CA ASP A 98 -2.03 -51.26 -18.71
C ASP A 98 -2.07 -49.86 -19.35
N LEU A 99 -1.38 -48.88 -18.74
CA LEU A 99 -1.26 -47.53 -19.28
C LEU A 99 -0.58 -47.51 -20.65
N GLU A 100 0.51 -48.26 -20.81
CA GLU A 100 1.24 -48.42 -22.07
C GLU A 100 0.34 -48.98 -23.17
N ASP A 101 -0.42 -50.04 -22.89
CA ASP A 101 -1.34 -50.67 -23.84
C ASP A 101 -2.44 -49.70 -24.31
N ILE A 102 -3.00 -48.90 -23.40
CA ILE A 102 -4.01 -47.89 -23.73
C ILE A 102 -3.40 -46.78 -24.60
N CYS A 103 -2.24 -46.25 -24.21
CA CYS A 103 -1.55 -45.22 -24.99
C CYS A 103 -1.16 -45.74 -26.37
N ARG A 104 -0.72 -46.99 -26.49
CA ARG A 104 -0.45 -47.64 -27.76
C ARG A 104 -1.71 -47.77 -28.61
N GLY A 105 -2.85 -48.12 -28.01
CA GLY A 105 -4.15 -48.12 -28.68
C GLY A 105 -4.52 -46.74 -29.24
N VAL A 106 -4.38 -45.69 -28.43
CA VAL A 106 -4.59 -44.29 -28.85
C VAL A 106 -3.65 -43.90 -29.98
N PHE A 107 -2.38 -44.30 -29.91
CA PHE A 107 -1.38 -44.04 -30.96
C PHE A 107 -1.72 -44.72 -32.30
N LEU A 108 -2.16 -45.98 -32.25
CA LEU A 108 -2.53 -46.73 -33.46
C LEU A 108 -3.80 -46.18 -34.13
N ILE A 109 -4.75 -45.69 -33.34
CA ILE A 109 -6.04 -45.15 -33.84
C ILE A 109 -5.91 -43.66 -34.20
N GLN A 110 -4.95 -42.94 -33.58
CA GLN A 110 -4.78 -41.48 -33.68
C GLN A 110 -6.02 -40.70 -33.23
N GLU A 111 -6.69 -41.22 -32.21
CA GLU A 111 -7.90 -40.62 -31.64
C GLU A 111 -7.89 -40.77 -30.12
N LEU A 112 -8.10 -39.66 -29.41
CA LEU A 112 -8.25 -39.64 -27.96
C LEU A 112 -9.68 -39.28 -27.59
N SER A 113 -10.50 -40.31 -27.35
CA SER A 113 -11.83 -40.08 -26.79
C SER A 113 -11.75 -39.53 -25.36
N PRO A 114 -12.72 -38.72 -24.90
CA PRO A 114 -12.79 -38.26 -23.51
C PRO A 114 -12.72 -39.40 -22.48
N ARG A 115 -13.35 -40.53 -22.80
CA ARG A 115 -13.31 -41.76 -22.00
C ARG A 115 -11.89 -42.33 -21.89
N SER A 116 -11.18 -42.44 -23.01
CA SER A 116 -9.79 -42.91 -23.02
C SER A 116 -8.89 -41.97 -22.24
N SER A 117 -9.12 -40.66 -22.36
CA SER A 117 -8.42 -39.63 -21.57
C SER A 117 -8.63 -39.83 -20.07
N ASP A 118 -9.87 -39.93 -19.59
CA ASP A 118 -10.15 -40.19 -18.18
C ASP A 118 -9.48 -41.46 -17.66
N HIS A 119 -9.45 -42.51 -18.49
CA HIS A 119 -8.78 -43.75 -18.13
C HIS A 119 -7.26 -43.57 -17.99
N ILE A 120 -6.60 -42.89 -18.93
CA ILE A 120 -5.16 -42.58 -18.90
C ILE A 120 -4.83 -41.70 -17.69
N LEU A 121 -5.59 -40.63 -17.45
CA LEU A 121 -5.35 -39.72 -16.34
C LEU A 121 -5.51 -40.42 -14.99
N SER A 122 -6.36 -41.45 -14.92
CA SER A 122 -6.58 -42.19 -13.67
C SER A 122 -5.35 -42.89 -13.10
N PHE A 123 -4.34 -43.17 -13.94
CA PHE A 123 -3.15 -43.89 -13.51
C PHE A 123 -2.29 -43.07 -12.56
N GLY A 124 -2.35 -41.74 -12.58
CA GLY A 124 -1.56 -40.90 -11.68
C GLY A 124 -1.82 -41.22 -10.21
N GLU A 125 -3.07 -41.11 -9.77
CA GLU A 125 -3.48 -41.39 -8.40
C GLU A 125 -3.46 -42.88 -8.07
N ARG A 126 -3.73 -43.77 -9.04
CA ARG A 126 -3.61 -45.22 -8.83
C ARG A 126 -2.17 -45.63 -8.53
N LEU A 127 -1.20 -45.08 -9.24
CA LEU A 127 0.22 -45.37 -9.03
C LEU A 127 0.69 -44.80 -7.68
N SER A 128 0.38 -43.55 -7.37
CA SER A 128 0.80 -42.91 -6.13
C SER A 128 0.19 -43.60 -4.89
N SER A 129 -1.12 -43.83 -4.88
CA SER A 129 -1.83 -44.47 -3.75
C SER A 129 -1.35 -45.91 -3.49
N THR A 130 -1.04 -46.68 -4.55
CA THR A 130 -0.45 -48.03 -4.42
C THR A 130 0.90 -47.97 -3.69
N ILE A 131 1.80 -47.10 -4.13
CA ILE A 131 3.14 -46.97 -3.52
C ILE A 131 3.05 -46.49 -2.06
N ILE A 132 2.19 -45.49 -1.80
CA ILE A 132 2.03 -44.92 -0.46
C ILE A 132 1.45 -45.95 0.52
N THR A 133 0.50 -46.77 0.05
CA THR A 133 -0.09 -47.84 0.87
C THR A 133 0.95 -48.88 1.25
N ASP A 134 1.73 -49.36 0.29
CA ASP A 134 2.77 -50.36 0.55
C ASP A 134 3.88 -49.79 1.44
N TYR A 135 4.24 -48.51 1.27
CA TYR A 135 5.17 -47.82 2.15
C TYR A 135 4.64 -47.75 3.59
N PHE A 136 3.39 -47.35 3.79
CA PHE A 136 2.84 -47.24 5.15
C PHE A 136 2.69 -48.61 5.82
N LYS A 137 2.35 -49.66 5.06
CA LYS A 137 2.34 -51.04 5.57
C LYS A 137 3.73 -51.50 5.99
N ALA A 138 4.76 -51.18 5.19
CA ALA A 138 6.14 -51.48 5.53
C ALA A 138 6.61 -50.80 6.84
N GLU A 139 5.99 -49.66 7.18
CA GLU A 139 6.21 -48.89 8.40
C GLU A 139 5.31 -49.33 9.58
N ASN A 140 4.64 -50.48 9.46
CA ASN A 140 3.74 -51.09 10.45
C ASN A 140 2.51 -50.24 10.79
N LEU A 141 1.97 -49.50 9.83
CA LEU A 141 0.67 -48.84 9.97
C LEU A 141 -0.46 -49.78 9.51
N ASP A 142 -1.58 -49.78 10.23
CA ASP A 142 -2.81 -50.48 9.83
C ASP A 142 -3.53 -49.68 8.73
N VAL A 143 -3.31 -50.08 7.48
CA VAL A 143 -3.72 -49.33 6.30
C VAL A 143 -4.44 -50.19 5.28
N ASN A 144 -5.58 -49.70 4.80
CA ASN A 144 -6.31 -50.23 3.64
C ASN A 144 -6.26 -49.26 2.45
N LEU A 145 -6.24 -49.79 1.22
CA LEU A 145 -6.36 -49.01 -0.01
C LEU A 145 -7.79 -49.15 -0.56
N LEU A 146 -8.47 -48.02 -0.71
CA LEU A 146 -9.79 -47.93 -1.30
C LEU A 146 -9.72 -47.78 -2.82
N ASP A 147 -10.76 -48.26 -3.50
CA ASP A 147 -10.97 -47.99 -4.92
C ASP A 147 -12.14 -47.00 -5.08
N PRO A 148 -11.87 -45.71 -5.37
CA PRO A 148 -12.89 -44.68 -5.50
C PRO A 148 -13.94 -45.03 -6.55
N ARG A 149 -13.57 -45.80 -7.58
CA ARG A 149 -14.48 -46.21 -8.65
C ARG A 149 -15.59 -47.12 -8.13
N LYS A 150 -15.41 -47.78 -6.99
CA LYS A 150 -16.46 -48.60 -6.37
C LYS A 150 -17.43 -47.78 -5.53
N ILE A 151 -16.99 -46.63 -5.01
CA ILE A 151 -17.73 -45.86 -4.00
C ILE A 151 -18.24 -44.50 -4.51
N ILE A 152 -17.59 -43.85 -5.47
CA ILE A 152 -18.01 -42.58 -6.07
C ILE A 152 -18.56 -42.86 -7.47
N LYS A 153 -19.82 -42.47 -7.68
CA LYS A 153 -20.60 -42.71 -8.89
C LYS A 153 -20.96 -41.40 -9.57
N THR A 154 -20.92 -41.39 -10.91
CA THR A 154 -21.10 -40.20 -11.74
C THR A 154 -22.04 -40.46 -12.92
N ASP A 155 -22.49 -39.41 -13.58
CA ASP A 155 -23.35 -39.44 -14.77
C ASP A 155 -22.68 -40.01 -16.04
N GLY A 156 -21.35 -40.17 -16.04
CA GLY A 156 -20.59 -40.63 -17.21
C GLY A 156 -20.19 -39.52 -18.18
N GLN A 157 -20.33 -38.23 -17.83
CA GLN A 157 -19.80 -37.12 -18.63
C GLN A 157 -18.28 -36.99 -18.43
N TYR A 158 -17.50 -37.75 -19.20
CA TYR A 158 -16.04 -37.82 -19.08
C TYR A 158 -15.33 -36.45 -19.13
N GLY A 159 -14.24 -36.31 -18.37
CA GLY A 159 -13.43 -35.11 -18.21
C GLY A 159 -13.89 -34.15 -17.11
N ASN A 160 -15.20 -34.05 -16.87
CA ASN A 160 -15.78 -33.23 -15.81
C ASN A 160 -17.10 -33.83 -15.31
N ALA A 161 -17.03 -35.08 -14.84
CA ALA A 161 -18.22 -35.87 -14.55
C ALA A 161 -18.97 -35.34 -13.31
N VAL A 162 -20.30 -35.34 -13.39
CA VAL A 162 -21.17 -34.89 -12.28
C VAL A 162 -21.43 -36.07 -11.35
N VAL A 163 -21.21 -35.87 -10.05
CA VAL A 163 -21.35 -36.92 -9.04
C VAL A 163 -22.82 -37.14 -8.66
N ASP A 164 -23.23 -38.40 -8.67
CA ASP A 164 -24.48 -38.86 -8.04
C ASP A 164 -24.26 -38.93 -6.52
N LEU A 165 -24.58 -37.83 -5.83
CA LEU A 165 -24.32 -37.67 -4.40
C LEU A 165 -25.05 -38.72 -3.56
N ALA A 166 -26.31 -39.02 -3.88
CA ALA A 166 -27.11 -39.96 -3.09
C ALA A 166 -26.53 -41.38 -3.15
N LEU A 167 -26.24 -41.87 -4.37
CA LEU A 167 -25.63 -43.18 -4.56
C LEU A 167 -24.22 -43.25 -3.97
N SER A 168 -23.42 -42.21 -4.20
CA SER A 168 -22.04 -42.15 -3.70
C SER A 168 -21.98 -42.15 -2.18
N TYR A 169 -22.82 -41.37 -1.50
CA TYR A 169 -22.85 -41.32 -0.04
C TYR A 169 -23.26 -42.66 0.57
N SER A 170 -24.25 -43.34 -0.02
CA SER A 170 -24.64 -44.69 0.40
C SER A 170 -23.48 -45.69 0.28
N ASN A 171 -22.79 -45.70 -0.87
CA ASN A 171 -21.68 -46.62 -1.10
C ASN A 171 -20.48 -46.34 -0.20
N ILE A 172 -20.17 -45.06 0.03
CA ILE A 172 -19.09 -44.65 0.94
C ILE A 172 -19.41 -45.13 2.36
N GLN A 173 -20.62 -44.91 2.86
CA GLN A 173 -21.01 -45.35 4.20
C GLN A 173 -20.89 -46.88 4.34
N GLN A 174 -21.37 -47.64 3.36
CA GLN A 174 -21.31 -49.10 3.37
C GLN A 174 -19.88 -49.65 3.34
N GLU A 175 -18.98 -49.06 2.54
CA GLU A 175 -17.60 -49.54 2.46
C GLU A 175 -16.82 -49.28 3.76
N PHE A 176 -17.12 -48.18 4.44
CA PHE A 176 -16.46 -47.78 5.69
C PHE A 176 -17.01 -48.47 6.95
N GLU A 177 -18.05 -49.32 6.84
CA GLU A 177 -18.46 -50.24 7.92
C GLU A 177 -17.36 -51.27 8.25
N LYS A 178 -16.43 -51.52 7.31
CA LYS A 178 -15.28 -52.43 7.48
C LYS A 178 -14.09 -51.63 8.03
N HIS A 179 -13.83 -51.74 9.33
CA HIS A 179 -12.88 -50.88 10.04
C HIS A 179 -11.40 -51.17 9.69
N ALA A 180 -10.69 -50.14 9.20
CA ALA A 180 -9.24 -50.01 9.27
C ALA A 180 -8.90 -48.69 9.97
N GLN A 181 -7.78 -48.60 10.69
CA GLN A 181 -7.40 -47.35 11.36
C GLN A 181 -7.09 -46.22 10.36
N ILE A 182 -6.53 -46.56 9.20
CA ILE A 182 -6.19 -45.64 8.11
C ILE A 182 -6.69 -46.20 6.77
N SER A 183 -7.51 -45.41 6.07
CA SER A 183 -7.97 -45.72 4.72
C SER A 183 -7.35 -44.77 3.71
N ILE A 184 -6.48 -45.26 2.82
CA ILE A 184 -5.92 -44.48 1.71
C ILE A 184 -6.88 -44.53 0.52
N CYS A 185 -7.21 -43.37 -0.03
CA CYS A 185 -8.10 -43.19 -1.17
C CYS A 185 -7.38 -42.40 -2.27
N PRO A 186 -7.19 -42.96 -3.48
CA PRO A 186 -6.81 -42.16 -4.64
C PRO A 186 -7.85 -41.05 -4.89
N GLY A 187 -7.43 -39.78 -4.96
CA GLY A 187 -8.35 -38.68 -5.28
C GLY A 187 -8.74 -38.66 -6.77
N PHE A 188 -9.54 -37.69 -7.21
CA PHE A 188 -9.82 -37.38 -8.64
C PHE A 188 -10.63 -38.43 -9.43
N LEU A 189 -10.68 -39.70 -8.97
CA LEU A 189 -11.30 -40.81 -9.68
C LEU A 189 -12.73 -41.09 -9.22
N ALA A 190 -13.56 -41.49 -10.18
CA ALA A 190 -14.90 -42.04 -9.96
C ALA A 190 -15.23 -43.08 -11.04
N SER A 191 -16.45 -43.61 -11.04
CA SER A 191 -16.96 -44.35 -12.19
C SER A 191 -18.36 -43.91 -12.59
N SER A 192 -18.73 -44.16 -13.85
CA SER A 192 -20.11 -43.99 -14.30
C SER A 192 -21.05 -44.94 -13.56
N ASN A 193 -22.23 -44.46 -13.16
CA ASN A 193 -23.30 -45.29 -12.62
C ASN A 193 -24.02 -46.13 -13.71
N ILE A 194 -23.73 -45.89 -15.00
CA ILE A 194 -24.34 -46.59 -16.13
C ILE A 194 -23.51 -47.82 -16.51
N ASP A 195 -22.21 -47.63 -16.79
CA ASP A 195 -21.34 -48.66 -17.39
C ASP A 195 -20.12 -49.03 -16.53
N ASN A 196 -19.97 -48.39 -15.35
CA ASN A 196 -18.83 -48.54 -14.44
C ASN A 196 -17.45 -48.23 -15.05
N HIS A 197 -17.38 -47.51 -16.18
CA HIS A 197 -16.10 -47.02 -16.69
C HIS A 197 -15.55 -45.89 -15.82
N THR A 198 -14.21 -45.80 -15.78
CA THR A 198 -13.52 -44.76 -15.00
C THR A 198 -13.88 -43.39 -15.54
N THR A 199 -14.26 -42.49 -14.63
CA THR A 199 -14.47 -41.08 -14.90
C THR A 199 -13.55 -40.24 -14.02
N THR A 200 -13.30 -39.01 -14.43
CA THR A 200 -12.57 -38.02 -13.63
C THR A 200 -13.46 -36.89 -13.18
N LEU A 201 -13.13 -36.34 -12.01
CA LEU A 201 -13.89 -35.27 -11.34
C LEU A 201 -13.49 -33.86 -11.78
N GLY A 202 -12.72 -33.73 -12.87
CA GLY A 202 -12.26 -32.45 -13.37
C GLY A 202 -11.27 -31.73 -12.45
N ARG A 203 -11.21 -30.40 -12.59
CA ARG A 203 -10.22 -29.55 -11.91
C ARG A 203 -10.40 -29.60 -10.39
N GLY A 204 -9.31 -29.88 -9.67
CA GLY A 204 -9.35 -29.99 -8.21
C GLY A 204 -10.01 -31.29 -7.71
N GLY A 205 -10.19 -32.28 -8.58
CA GLY A 205 -10.95 -33.48 -8.24
C GLY A 205 -10.44 -34.26 -7.02
N SER A 206 -9.17 -34.19 -6.64
CA SER A 206 -8.69 -34.78 -5.39
C SER A 206 -9.22 -34.06 -4.14
N ASP A 207 -9.35 -32.73 -4.18
CA ASP A 207 -10.01 -31.97 -3.12
C ASP A 207 -11.49 -32.31 -3.07
N TYR A 208 -12.12 -32.50 -4.24
CA TYR A 208 -13.53 -32.91 -4.32
C TYR A 208 -13.77 -34.30 -3.75
N SER A 209 -12.92 -35.28 -4.08
CA SER A 209 -12.98 -36.62 -3.48
C SER A 209 -12.88 -36.55 -1.95
N ALA A 210 -12.00 -35.70 -1.41
CA ALA A 210 -11.85 -35.52 0.02
C ALA A 210 -13.09 -34.87 0.66
N ALA A 211 -13.68 -33.87 0.01
CA ALA A 211 -14.92 -33.24 0.46
C ALA A 211 -16.11 -34.21 0.44
N LEU A 212 -16.25 -35.04 -0.61
CA LEU A 212 -17.30 -36.06 -0.71
C LEU A 212 -17.19 -37.09 0.42
N LEU A 213 -15.97 -37.59 0.68
CA LEU A 213 -15.72 -38.53 1.77
C LEU A 213 -15.99 -37.89 3.14
N ALA A 214 -15.55 -36.65 3.34
CA ALA A 214 -15.79 -35.92 4.58
C ALA A 214 -17.28 -35.72 4.85
N ALA A 215 -18.05 -35.30 3.84
CA ALA A 215 -19.48 -35.10 3.92
C ALA A 215 -20.23 -36.42 4.17
N ALA A 216 -19.97 -37.46 3.38
CA ALA A 216 -20.63 -38.76 3.49
C ALA A 216 -20.42 -39.42 4.87
N LEU A 217 -19.23 -39.25 5.43
CA LEU A 217 -18.81 -39.85 6.70
C LEU A 217 -19.00 -38.91 7.91
N LYS A 218 -19.57 -37.71 7.69
CA LYS A 218 -19.75 -36.67 8.72
C LYS A 218 -18.47 -36.43 9.52
N ALA A 219 -17.37 -36.23 8.81
CA ALA A 219 -16.06 -36.04 9.40
C ALA A 219 -16.02 -34.82 10.33
N LYS A 220 -15.15 -34.85 11.33
CA LYS A 220 -14.98 -33.71 12.26
C LYS A 220 -14.36 -32.48 11.57
N CYS A 221 -13.49 -32.73 10.61
CA CYS A 221 -12.74 -31.72 9.87
C CYS A 221 -12.18 -32.34 8.59
N LEU A 222 -12.13 -31.55 7.51
CA LEU A 222 -11.37 -31.83 6.31
C LEU A 222 -10.05 -31.06 6.35
N GLU A 223 -8.92 -31.75 6.43
CA GLU A 223 -7.62 -31.11 6.40
C GLU A 223 -7.01 -31.16 4.99
N ILE A 224 -6.67 -30.00 4.43
CA ILE A 224 -5.99 -29.87 3.14
C ILE A 224 -4.52 -29.56 3.40
N TRP A 225 -3.66 -30.53 3.10
CA TRP A 225 -2.22 -30.45 3.26
C TRP A 225 -1.55 -30.06 1.93
N THR A 226 -0.88 -28.92 1.94
CA THR A 226 -0.22 -28.30 0.79
C THR A 226 1.18 -27.79 1.16
N ASP A 227 1.80 -26.98 0.31
CA ASP A 227 3.12 -26.36 0.47
C ASP A 227 3.14 -24.97 1.13
N VAL A 228 1.98 -24.51 1.63
CA VAL A 228 1.81 -23.22 2.32
C VAL A 228 1.11 -23.40 3.66
N SER A 229 1.46 -22.56 4.64
CA SER A 229 0.99 -22.64 6.03
C SER A 229 -0.38 -22.01 6.26
N GLY A 230 -1.30 -22.22 5.32
CA GLY A 230 -2.63 -21.63 5.32
C GLY A 230 -2.91 -20.72 4.12
N MET A 231 -4.06 -20.05 4.15
CA MET A 231 -4.33 -18.90 3.27
C MET A 231 -3.62 -17.68 3.85
N MET A 232 -2.92 -16.94 2.99
CA MET A 232 -2.09 -15.80 3.40
C MET A 232 -2.85 -14.48 3.22
N THR A 233 -2.52 -13.46 4.02
CA THR A 233 -3.10 -12.10 3.89
C THR A 233 -2.80 -11.43 2.55
N ALA A 234 -1.75 -11.85 1.86
CA ALA A 234 -1.48 -11.56 0.45
C ALA A 234 -0.55 -12.64 -0.13
N ASN A 235 -0.32 -12.65 -1.45
CA ASN A 235 0.64 -13.58 -2.05
C ASN A 235 2.07 -13.33 -1.51
N PRO A 236 2.67 -14.26 -0.75
CA PRO A 236 3.96 -14.03 -0.08
C PRO A 236 5.13 -13.87 -1.05
N LYS A 237 4.99 -14.28 -2.31
CA LYS A 237 6.01 -14.05 -3.36
C LYS A 237 6.06 -12.58 -3.80
N LEU A 238 4.95 -11.85 -3.68
CA LEU A 238 4.82 -10.44 -4.09
C LEU A 238 4.83 -9.48 -2.90
N VAL A 239 4.42 -9.95 -1.73
CA VAL A 239 4.34 -9.19 -0.48
C VAL A 239 5.09 -9.96 0.62
N PRO A 240 6.37 -9.63 0.88
CA PRO A 240 7.20 -10.36 1.84
C PRO A 240 6.66 -10.36 3.29
N LEU A 241 5.86 -9.35 3.65
CA LEU A 241 5.25 -9.19 4.98
C LEU A 241 3.90 -9.92 5.13
N ALA A 242 3.48 -10.67 4.11
CA ALA A 242 2.28 -11.50 4.18
C ALA A 242 2.44 -12.59 5.24
N HIS A 243 1.36 -12.85 5.97
CA HIS A 243 1.31 -13.83 7.04
C HIS A 243 0.03 -14.68 6.94
N PRO A 244 0.01 -15.90 7.53
CA PRO A 244 -1.17 -16.75 7.52
C PRO A 244 -2.37 -16.11 8.21
N ILE A 245 -3.54 -16.27 7.60
CA ILE A 245 -4.83 -15.91 8.19
C ILE A 245 -5.24 -17.07 9.09
N LYS A 246 -5.53 -16.80 10.36
CA LYS A 246 -5.87 -17.85 11.33
C LYS A 246 -7.21 -18.52 11.04
N GLU A 247 -8.22 -17.70 10.78
CA GLU A 247 -9.61 -18.11 10.65
C GLU A 247 -10.30 -17.31 9.55
N LEU A 248 -11.09 -17.99 8.72
CA LEU A 248 -11.89 -17.44 7.62
C LEU A 248 -13.30 -18.04 7.62
N SER A 249 -14.28 -17.28 7.14
CA SER A 249 -15.54 -17.89 6.71
C SER A 249 -15.39 -18.59 5.35
N TYR A 250 -16.30 -19.49 5.01
CA TYR A 250 -16.33 -20.09 3.67
C TYR A 250 -16.43 -19.03 2.57
N GLU A 251 -17.29 -18.04 2.75
CA GLU A 251 -17.50 -16.98 1.77
C GLU A 251 -16.21 -16.15 1.56
N GLU A 252 -15.52 -15.78 2.64
CA GLU A 252 -14.24 -15.05 2.59
C GLU A 252 -13.16 -15.88 1.86
N ALA A 253 -13.07 -17.18 2.15
CA ALA A 253 -12.12 -18.07 1.52
C ALA A 253 -12.41 -18.27 0.01
N MET A 254 -13.69 -18.38 -0.36
CA MET A 254 -14.13 -18.49 -1.75
C MET A 254 -13.79 -17.23 -2.55
N GLU A 255 -14.03 -16.05 -1.98
CA GLU A 255 -13.73 -14.75 -2.61
C GLU A 255 -12.22 -14.56 -2.81
N LEU A 256 -11.40 -14.85 -1.78
CA LEU A 256 -9.95 -14.82 -1.90
C LEU A 256 -9.46 -15.75 -3.02
N SER A 257 -10.04 -16.94 -3.11
CA SER A 257 -9.64 -17.96 -4.08
C SER A 257 -10.06 -17.61 -5.50
N HIS A 258 -11.26 -17.05 -5.67
CA HIS A 258 -11.73 -16.55 -6.96
C HIS A 258 -10.79 -15.49 -7.53
N PHE A 259 -10.32 -14.56 -6.70
CA PHE A 259 -9.41 -13.48 -7.09
C PHE A 259 -7.91 -13.82 -7.00
N GLY A 260 -7.54 -15.11 -6.99
CA GLY A 260 -6.17 -15.54 -7.24
C GLY A 260 -5.44 -16.24 -6.09
N ALA A 261 -6.03 -16.35 -4.90
CA ALA A 261 -5.47 -17.16 -3.80
C ALA A 261 -5.79 -18.65 -4.01
N LYS A 262 -5.12 -19.30 -4.97
CA LYS A 262 -5.42 -20.65 -5.54
C LYS A 262 -5.28 -21.86 -4.59
N VAL A 263 -5.58 -21.72 -3.30
CA VAL A 263 -5.43 -22.80 -2.31
C VAL A 263 -6.64 -23.73 -2.29
N ILE A 264 -7.84 -23.19 -2.46
CA ILE A 264 -9.08 -23.98 -2.58
C ILE A 264 -9.76 -23.67 -3.91
N TYR A 265 -10.49 -24.64 -4.44
CA TYR A 265 -11.36 -24.44 -5.59
C TYR A 265 -12.82 -24.52 -5.11
N PRO A 266 -13.61 -23.44 -5.16
CA PRO A 266 -14.93 -23.40 -4.52
C PRO A 266 -15.87 -24.57 -4.87
N PRO A 267 -15.99 -25.00 -6.15
CA PRO A 267 -16.88 -26.12 -6.49
C PRO A 267 -16.53 -27.44 -5.78
N THR A 268 -15.26 -27.63 -5.39
CA THR A 268 -14.80 -28.91 -4.81
C THR A 268 -15.05 -28.99 -3.32
N ILE A 269 -15.38 -27.88 -2.66
CA ILE A 269 -15.66 -27.84 -1.21
C ILE A 269 -17.16 -27.76 -0.89
N GLN A 270 -18.03 -27.67 -1.90
CA GLN A 270 -19.48 -27.60 -1.71
C GLN A 270 -20.03 -28.71 -0.78
N PRO A 271 -19.62 -30.00 -0.90
CA PRO A 271 -20.14 -31.05 -0.02
C PRO A 271 -19.91 -30.81 1.47
N VAL A 272 -18.76 -30.22 1.83
CA VAL A 272 -18.44 -29.92 3.22
C VAL A 272 -19.09 -28.62 3.69
N LEU A 273 -19.28 -27.65 2.79
CA LEU A 273 -20.06 -26.44 3.05
C LEU A 273 -21.51 -26.78 3.40
N ASP A 274 -22.17 -27.63 2.60
CA ASP A 274 -23.57 -28.06 2.83
C ASP A 274 -23.78 -28.81 4.15
N GLN A 275 -22.71 -29.41 4.69
CA GLN A 275 -22.70 -30.12 5.97
C GLN A 275 -22.06 -29.30 7.11
N GLU A 276 -21.65 -28.06 6.84
CA GLU A 276 -20.96 -27.17 7.78
C GLU A 276 -19.68 -27.80 8.40
N ILE A 277 -19.00 -28.69 7.68
CA ILE A 277 -17.80 -29.40 8.14
C ILE A 277 -16.56 -28.52 7.94
N PRO A 278 -15.86 -28.09 9.00
CA PRO A 278 -14.75 -27.15 8.87
C PRO A 278 -13.60 -27.71 8.04
N ILE A 279 -12.90 -26.81 7.36
CA ILE A 279 -11.72 -27.12 6.55
C ILE A 279 -10.48 -26.51 7.22
N LEU A 280 -9.41 -27.28 7.37
CA LEU A 280 -8.14 -26.79 7.91
C LEU A 280 -7.02 -26.90 6.87
N ILE A 281 -6.49 -25.77 6.44
CA ILE A 281 -5.39 -25.72 5.48
C ILE A 281 -4.06 -25.74 6.23
N LYS A 282 -3.19 -26.70 5.90
CA LYS A 282 -1.93 -26.99 6.60
C LYS A 282 -0.76 -27.14 5.62
N ASN A 283 0.45 -26.93 6.13
CA ASN A 283 1.69 -27.12 5.37
C ASN A 283 2.33 -28.48 5.67
N THR A 284 2.57 -29.31 4.65
CA THR A 284 3.29 -30.58 4.80
C THR A 284 4.73 -30.38 5.26
N PHE A 285 5.38 -29.30 4.83
CA PHE A 285 6.80 -29.02 5.12
C PHE A 285 7.02 -28.30 6.45
N SER A 286 5.94 -27.75 7.04
CA SER A 286 5.92 -27.07 8.34
C SER A 286 4.69 -27.51 9.15
N ALA A 287 4.64 -28.80 9.52
CA ALA A 287 3.44 -29.44 10.06
C ALA A 287 2.93 -28.85 11.39
N ASP A 288 3.81 -28.20 12.15
CA ASP A 288 3.49 -27.59 13.43
C ASP A 288 2.88 -26.17 13.30
N ASP A 289 2.91 -25.54 12.12
CA ASP A 289 2.26 -24.25 11.90
C ASP A 289 0.74 -24.35 12.06
N ASP A 290 0.09 -23.38 12.71
CA ASP A 290 -1.35 -23.44 13.02
C ASP A 290 -2.23 -23.65 11.76
N GLY A 291 -1.86 -23.03 10.63
CA GLY A 291 -2.61 -23.09 9.39
C GLY A 291 -3.76 -22.07 9.33
N THR A 292 -4.76 -22.37 8.50
CA THR A 292 -6.00 -21.58 8.38
C THR A 292 -7.21 -22.46 8.57
N LEU A 293 -8.05 -22.15 9.54
CA LEU A 293 -9.35 -22.79 9.75
C LEU A 293 -10.44 -22.04 8.97
N ILE A 294 -11.23 -22.77 8.19
CA ILE A 294 -12.38 -22.26 7.44
C ILE A 294 -13.65 -22.89 8.01
N SER A 295 -14.60 -22.07 8.43
CA SER A 295 -15.87 -22.49 9.05
C SER A 295 -17.04 -21.59 8.66
N THR A 296 -18.26 -21.95 9.08
CA THR A 296 -19.47 -21.14 8.86
C THR A 296 -19.32 -19.76 9.53
N ASP A 297 -18.98 -19.78 10.81
CA ASP A 297 -18.64 -18.59 11.56
C ASP A 297 -17.14 -18.33 11.39
N GLY A 298 -16.77 -17.27 10.69
CA GLY A 298 -15.40 -16.76 10.64
C GLY A 298 -15.02 -16.04 11.95
N MET A 299 -13.81 -15.47 12.00
CA MET A 299 -13.34 -14.77 13.20
C MET A 299 -14.18 -13.51 13.50
N VAL A 300 -15.02 -13.57 14.54
CA VAL A 300 -16.01 -12.51 14.90
C VAL A 300 -15.34 -11.23 15.43
N ASN A 301 -14.12 -11.31 15.98
CA ASN A 301 -13.45 -10.20 16.69
C ASN A 301 -12.10 -9.75 16.07
N GLY A 302 -11.85 -10.06 14.79
CA GLY A 302 -10.57 -9.75 14.09
C GLY A 302 -10.62 -8.53 13.17
N HIS A 303 -9.52 -8.28 12.44
CA HIS A 303 -9.47 -7.29 11.35
C HIS A 303 -10.58 -7.58 10.32
N TRP A 304 -11.26 -6.52 9.87
CA TRP A 304 -12.38 -6.57 8.92
C TRP A 304 -11.95 -7.02 7.53
N ILE A 305 -10.77 -6.56 7.11
CA ILE A 305 -10.10 -7.03 5.91
C ILE A 305 -9.31 -8.28 6.28
N LYS A 306 -9.56 -9.37 5.56
CA LYS A 306 -8.91 -10.66 5.79
C LYS A 306 -7.72 -10.88 4.88
N GLY A 307 -7.81 -10.44 3.62
CA GLY A 307 -6.72 -10.59 2.68
C GLY A 307 -6.86 -9.70 1.45
N ILE A 308 -5.76 -9.64 0.69
CA ILE A 308 -5.67 -9.00 -0.61
C ILE A 308 -5.20 -10.06 -1.61
N SER A 309 -5.94 -10.23 -2.68
CA SER A 309 -5.62 -11.16 -3.76
C SER A 309 -5.49 -10.42 -5.09
N SER A 310 -4.93 -11.08 -6.10
CA SER A 310 -4.77 -10.51 -7.43
C SER A 310 -4.83 -11.53 -8.54
N ILE A 311 -5.33 -11.10 -9.69
CA ILE A 311 -5.28 -11.84 -10.95
C ILE A 311 -4.43 -11.04 -11.94
N ASP A 312 -3.45 -11.72 -12.53
CA ASP A 312 -2.54 -11.18 -13.52
C ASP A 312 -3.00 -11.46 -14.94
N ASP A 313 -2.46 -10.69 -15.89
CA ASP A 313 -2.72 -10.87 -17.32
C ASP A 313 -4.21 -10.77 -17.65
N VAL A 314 -4.81 -9.67 -17.20
CA VAL A 314 -6.20 -9.30 -17.47
C VAL A 314 -6.26 -8.28 -18.61
N ALA A 315 -7.34 -8.34 -19.38
CA ALA A 315 -7.73 -7.30 -20.32
C ALA A 315 -9.14 -6.79 -20.02
N LEU A 316 -9.38 -5.50 -20.26
CA LEU A 316 -10.72 -4.90 -20.22
C LEU A 316 -11.26 -4.78 -21.64
N CYS A 317 -12.46 -5.31 -21.85
CA CYS A 317 -13.22 -5.16 -23.09
C CYS A 317 -14.44 -4.29 -22.81
N THR A 318 -14.51 -3.12 -23.44
CA THR A 318 -15.54 -2.11 -23.19
C THR A 318 -16.43 -1.93 -24.42
N LEU A 319 -17.67 -2.38 -24.31
CA LEU A 319 -18.72 -2.12 -25.28
C LEU A 319 -19.42 -0.81 -24.91
N SER A 320 -19.47 0.15 -25.85
CA SER A 320 -20.11 1.44 -25.61
C SER A 320 -20.94 1.92 -26.79
N GLY A 321 -22.01 2.69 -26.54
CA GLY A 321 -22.85 3.20 -27.62
C GLY A 321 -24.06 4.01 -27.14
N SER A 322 -24.46 5.01 -27.93
CA SER A 322 -25.71 5.75 -27.69
C SER A 322 -26.95 4.91 -27.99
N GLY A 323 -26.83 3.87 -28.82
CA GLY A 323 -27.91 2.94 -29.14
C GLY A 323 -28.19 1.87 -28.07
N MET A 324 -27.41 1.84 -26.96
CA MET A 324 -27.55 0.86 -25.88
C MET A 324 -28.55 1.26 -24.79
N VAL A 325 -28.95 2.54 -24.73
CA VAL A 325 -29.79 3.09 -23.65
C VAL A 325 -31.16 2.45 -23.60
N ALA A 326 -31.57 1.94 -22.42
CA ALA A 326 -32.90 1.37 -22.19
C ALA A 326 -33.26 0.19 -23.13
N VAL A 327 -32.24 -0.47 -23.70
CA VAL A 327 -32.40 -1.68 -24.51
C VAL A 327 -31.77 -2.86 -23.77
N PRO A 328 -32.58 -3.70 -23.08
CA PRO A 328 -32.06 -4.77 -22.22
C PRO A 328 -31.27 -5.87 -22.95
N ASN A 329 -31.37 -5.96 -24.28
CA ASN A 329 -30.82 -7.06 -25.06
C ASN A 329 -29.29 -6.99 -25.29
N PHE A 330 -28.63 -5.85 -25.08
CA PHE A 330 -27.19 -5.72 -25.33
C PHE A 330 -26.36 -6.59 -24.38
N SER A 331 -26.65 -6.59 -23.09
CA SER A 331 -25.94 -7.41 -22.10
C SER A 331 -26.10 -8.90 -22.40
N TYR A 332 -27.32 -9.36 -22.72
CA TYR A 332 -27.58 -10.75 -23.10
C TYR A 332 -26.76 -11.18 -24.32
N ARG A 333 -26.75 -10.37 -25.38
CA ARG A 333 -26.00 -10.65 -26.61
C ARG A 333 -24.49 -10.69 -26.37
N LEU A 334 -23.97 -9.74 -25.57
CA LEU A 334 -22.56 -9.69 -25.19
C LEU A 334 -22.14 -10.96 -24.44
N PHE A 335 -22.86 -11.34 -23.39
CA PHE A 335 -22.52 -12.56 -22.63
C PHE A 335 -22.75 -13.84 -23.43
N SER A 336 -23.74 -13.86 -24.33
CA SER A 336 -23.96 -14.99 -25.25
C SER A 336 -22.82 -15.14 -26.26
N ALA A 337 -22.28 -14.04 -26.80
CA ALA A 337 -21.10 -14.05 -27.67
C ALA A 337 -19.87 -14.60 -26.94
N LEU A 338 -19.60 -14.12 -25.73
CA LEU A 338 -18.48 -14.59 -24.91
C LEU A 338 -18.62 -16.06 -24.50
N SER A 339 -19.82 -16.48 -24.10
CA SER A 339 -20.08 -17.86 -23.68
C SER A 339 -19.94 -18.88 -24.82
N ARG A 340 -20.26 -18.51 -26.06
CA ARG A 340 -20.11 -19.39 -27.25
C ARG A 340 -18.65 -19.77 -27.48
N GLU A 341 -17.73 -18.88 -27.16
CA GLU A 341 -16.28 -19.07 -27.30
C GLU A 341 -15.60 -19.54 -26.00
N GLU A 342 -16.39 -19.90 -24.99
CA GLU A 342 -15.92 -20.32 -23.66
C GLU A 342 -14.98 -19.29 -23.01
N VAL A 343 -15.22 -17.99 -23.25
CA VAL A 343 -14.43 -16.91 -22.66
C VAL A 343 -14.82 -16.75 -21.19
N ASN A 344 -13.83 -16.88 -20.30
CA ASN A 344 -14.02 -16.69 -18.88
C ASN A 344 -14.10 -15.20 -18.52
N VAL A 345 -15.27 -14.76 -18.04
CA VAL A 345 -15.47 -13.39 -17.55
C VAL A 345 -15.14 -13.34 -16.05
N ILE A 346 -14.11 -12.59 -15.70
CA ILE A 346 -13.58 -12.46 -14.34
C ILE A 346 -14.35 -11.38 -13.56
N MET A 347 -14.62 -10.25 -14.21
CA MET A 347 -15.34 -9.14 -13.58
C MET A 347 -16.21 -8.39 -14.58
N ILE A 348 -17.27 -7.78 -14.10
CA ILE A 348 -18.21 -6.98 -14.89
C ILE A 348 -18.40 -5.64 -14.19
N THR A 349 -18.34 -4.54 -14.94
CA THR A 349 -18.71 -3.22 -14.45
C THR A 349 -19.53 -2.49 -15.52
N GLN A 350 -20.63 -1.88 -15.09
CA GLN A 350 -21.55 -1.18 -15.98
C GLN A 350 -21.89 0.19 -15.36
N ALA A 351 -21.79 1.24 -16.15
CA ALA A 351 -22.21 2.56 -15.73
C ALA A 351 -23.75 2.62 -15.61
N SER A 352 -24.26 3.36 -14.61
CA SER A 352 -25.70 3.50 -14.36
C SER A 352 -26.48 4.14 -15.52
N SER A 353 -25.78 4.81 -16.44
CA SER A 353 -26.36 5.38 -17.65
C SER A 353 -26.57 4.37 -18.78
N GLU A 354 -26.26 3.08 -18.57
CA GLU A 354 -26.40 1.93 -19.50
C GLU A 354 -25.66 2.04 -20.84
N HIS A 355 -24.97 3.16 -21.09
CA HIS A 355 -24.20 3.42 -22.30
C HIS A 355 -22.97 2.53 -22.48
N THR A 356 -22.50 1.90 -21.41
CA THR A 356 -21.20 1.23 -21.39
C THR A 356 -21.23 0.00 -20.50
N ILE A 357 -20.74 -1.13 -21.03
CA ILE A 357 -20.49 -2.37 -20.30
C ILE A 357 -19.02 -2.72 -20.49
N THR A 358 -18.30 -2.90 -19.39
CA THR A 358 -16.91 -3.33 -19.39
C THR A 358 -16.79 -4.69 -18.73
N VAL A 359 -16.12 -5.62 -19.40
CA VAL A 359 -15.82 -6.96 -18.87
C VAL A 359 -14.31 -7.14 -18.75
N GLY A 360 -13.87 -7.70 -17.63
CA GLY A 360 -12.50 -8.16 -17.43
C GLY A 360 -12.39 -9.64 -17.81
N ILE A 361 -11.47 -9.97 -18.70
CA ILE A 361 -11.22 -11.33 -19.20
C ILE A 361 -9.72 -11.66 -19.13
N ASP A 362 -9.40 -12.95 -19.18
CA ASP A 362 -8.01 -13.39 -19.33
C ASP A 362 -7.40 -12.88 -20.65
N ARG A 363 -6.16 -12.38 -20.61
CA ARG A 363 -5.46 -11.81 -21.78
C ARG A 363 -5.39 -12.76 -22.97
N LYS A 364 -5.26 -14.06 -22.71
CA LYS A 364 -5.21 -15.12 -23.73
C LYS A 364 -6.50 -15.22 -24.56
N ASP A 365 -7.62 -14.73 -24.03
CA ASP A 365 -8.94 -14.86 -24.64
C ASP A 365 -9.35 -13.62 -25.46
N VAL A 366 -8.57 -12.54 -25.41
CA VAL A 366 -8.87 -11.26 -26.07
C VAL A 366 -9.16 -11.39 -27.56
N GLY A 367 -8.39 -12.21 -28.28
CA GLY A 367 -8.58 -12.40 -29.72
C GLY A 367 -9.95 -12.99 -30.05
N ARG A 368 -10.30 -14.11 -29.40
CA ARG A 368 -11.59 -14.81 -29.59
C ARG A 368 -12.77 -13.97 -29.11
N ALA A 369 -12.62 -13.31 -27.97
CA ALA A 369 -13.63 -12.42 -27.42
C ALA A 369 -13.95 -11.26 -28.37
N LYS A 370 -12.92 -10.58 -28.90
CA LYS A 370 -13.08 -9.47 -29.83
C LYS A 370 -13.85 -9.90 -31.08
N GLU A 371 -13.42 -10.98 -31.72
CA GLU A 371 -14.04 -11.49 -32.95
C GLU A 371 -15.52 -11.84 -32.72
N SER A 372 -15.82 -12.58 -31.66
CA SER A 372 -17.19 -12.99 -31.33
C SER A 372 -18.11 -11.79 -31.05
N ILE A 373 -17.61 -10.78 -30.31
CA ILE A 373 -18.37 -9.56 -30.01
C ILE A 373 -18.60 -8.72 -31.27
N GLU A 374 -17.58 -8.53 -32.10
CA GLU A 374 -17.70 -7.73 -33.33
C GLU A 374 -18.65 -8.37 -34.35
N VAL A 375 -18.67 -9.71 -34.44
CA VAL A 375 -19.65 -10.45 -35.24
C VAL A 375 -21.06 -10.28 -34.68
N GLU A 376 -21.24 -10.45 -33.36
CA GLU A 376 -22.55 -10.33 -32.72
C GLU A 376 -23.17 -8.94 -32.92
N PHE A 377 -22.37 -7.87 -32.88
CA PHE A 377 -22.84 -6.47 -32.97
C PHE A 377 -22.56 -5.79 -34.33
N GLU A 378 -22.29 -6.57 -35.38
CA GLU A 378 -21.89 -6.04 -36.69
C GLU A 378 -22.89 -5.00 -37.25
N HIS A 379 -24.19 -5.25 -37.09
CA HIS A 379 -25.24 -4.36 -37.58
C HIS A 379 -25.21 -3.01 -36.85
N GLU A 380 -25.11 -3.04 -35.52
CA GLU A 380 -25.06 -1.84 -34.69
C GLU A 380 -23.78 -1.03 -34.90
N LEU A 381 -22.64 -1.71 -35.10
CA LEU A 381 -21.36 -1.10 -35.46
C LEU A 381 -21.45 -0.36 -36.80
N ARG A 382 -22.00 -1.01 -37.83
CA ARG A 382 -22.20 -0.39 -39.16
C ARG A 382 -23.13 0.82 -39.11
N GLN A 383 -24.16 0.78 -38.26
CA GLN A 383 -25.09 1.90 -38.06
C GLN A 383 -24.58 2.97 -37.10
N ARG A 384 -23.38 2.82 -36.52
CA ARG A 384 -22.81 3.71 -35.49
C ARG A 384 -23.72 3.87 -34.27
N LYS A 385 -24.51 2.84 -33.97
CA LYS A 385 -25.30 2.73 -32.73
C LYS A 385 -24.42 2.27 -31.56
N VAL A 386 -23.39 1.50 -31.88
CA VAL A 386 -22.34 1.03 -30.97
C VAL A 386 -20.98 1.45 -31.55
N ASN A 387 -20.07 1.82 -30.66
CA ASN A 387 -18.69 2.16 -31.00
C ASN A 387 -17.86 0.89 -31.18
N PRO A 388 -16.72 0.95 -31.91
CA PRO A 388 -15.75 -0.14 -31.91
C PRO A 388 -15.39 -0.57 -30.48
N LEU A 389 -15.17 -1.88 -30.29
CA LEU A 389 -14.83 -2.44 -28.98
C LEU A 389 -13.51 -1.81 -28.49
N ASP A 390 -13.55 -1.19 -27.32
CA ASP A 390 -12.35 -0.62 -26.70
C ASP A 390 -11.65 -1.70 -25.86
N LEU A 391 -10.35 -1.84 -26.06
CA LEU A 391 -9.53 -2.91 -25.52
C LEU A 391 -8.33 -2.34 -24.79
N GLU A 392 -8.28 -2.56 -23.48
CA GLU A 392 -7.09 -2.28 -22.68
C GLU A 392 -6.47 -3.59 -22.21
N VAL A 393 -5.19 -3.79 -22.54
CA VAL A 393 -4.40 -4.99 -22.19
C VAL A 393 -3.30 -4.64 -21.18
N ASP A 394 -2.56 -5.64 -20.70
CA ASP A 394 -1.48 -5.46 -19.73
C ASP A 394 -1.96 -4.91 -18.37
N LEU A 395 -3.12 -5.41 -17.91
CA LEU A 395 -3.74 -5.03 -16.64
C LEU A 395 -3.67 -6.18 -15.62
N SER A 396 -3.86 -5.82 -14.36
CA SER A 396 -4.07 -6.76 -13.25
C SER A 396 -5.29 -6.33 -12.43
N ILE A 397 -6.02 -7.31 -11.90
CA ILE A 397 -7.06 -7.09 -10.91
C ILE A 397 -6.43 -7.24 -9.52
N VAL A 398 -6.71 -6.29 -8.63
CA VAL A 398 -6.42 -6.37 -7.20
C VAL A 398 -7.74 -6.39 -6.45
N ALA A 399 -7.96 -7.39 -5.61
CA ALA A 399 -9.18 -7.56 -4.84
C ALA A 399 -8.88 -7.48 -3.34
N LEU A 400 -9.60 -6.61 -2.65
CA LEU A 400 -9.64 -6.54 -1.20
C LEU A 400 -10.80 -7.41 -0.71
N VAL A 401 -10.52 -8.39 0.14
CA VAL A 401 -11.53 -9.32 0.68
C VAL A 401 -11.66 -9.15 2.18
N GLY A 402 -12.89 -9.04 2.65
CA GLY A 402 -13.22 -8.85 4.06
C GLY A 402 -14.71 -8.95 4.30
N THR A 403 -15.15 -8.86 5.55
CA THR A 403 -16.58 -8.96 5.90
C THR A 403 -17.15 -7.59 6.27
N LYS A 404 -18.45 -7.40 5.99
CA LYS A 404 -19.22 -6.19 6.33
C LYS A 404 -18.61 -4.88 5.83
N MET A 405 -17.90 -4.90 4.69
CA MET A 405 -17.18 -3.71 4.21
C MET A 405 -18.10 -2.53 3.86
N ARG A 406 -19.38 -2.78 3.49
CA ARG A 406 -20.36 -1.70 3.24
C ARG A 406 -20.82 -1.01 4.52
N GLN A 407 -20.82 -1.72 5.64
CA GLN A 407 -21.24 -1.19 6.94
C GLN A 407 -20.11 -0.39 7.61
N GLN A 408 -18.90 -0.44 7.04
CA GLN A 408 -17.73 0.24 7.56
C GLN A 408 -17.36 1.45 6.70
N VAL A 409 -17.61 2.63 7.26
CA VAL A 409 -17.16 3.88 6.65
C VAL A 409 -15.64 3.88 6.59
N GLY A 410 -15.10 4.18 5.41
CA GLY A 410 -13.67 4.42 5.21
C GLY A 410 -12.92 3.29 4.51
N VAL A 411 -13.41 2.06 4.41
CA VAL A 411 -12.65 0.97 3.74
C VAL A 411 -12.33 1.30 2.28
N SER A 412 -13.36 1.67 1.51
CA SER A 412 -13.17 2.08 0.11
C SER A 412 -12.31 3.35 0.02
N ALA A 413 -12.50 4.31 0.93
CA ALA A 413 -11.70 5.54 0.98
C ALA A 413 -10.22 5.20 1.19
N THR A 414 -9.88 4.40 2.21
CA THR A 414 -8.53 3.92 2.48
C THR A 414 -7.94 3.20 1.28
N LEU A 415 -8.70 2.33 0.60
CA LEU A 415 -8.22 1.64 -0.61
C LEU A 415 -7.86 2.63 -1.72
N PHE A 416 -8.76 3.56 -2.06
CA PHE A 416 -8.52 4.53 -3.14
C PHE A 416 -7.48 5.61 -2.77
N GLU A 417 -7.47 6.07 -1.52
CA GLU A 417 -6.46 6.97 -0.99
C GLU A 417 -5.08 6.32 -1.02
N THR A 418 -4.97 5.08 -0.56
CA THR A 418 -3.71 4.31 -0.60
C THR A 418 -3.19 4.20 -2.03
N LEU A 419 -4.03 3.83 -2.99
CA LEU A 419 -3.61 3.74 -4.39
C LEU A 419 -3.24 5.13 -4.95
N SER A 420 -4.05 6.15 -4.70
CA SER A 420 -3.83 7.50 -5.23
C SER A 420 -2.61 8.20 -4.65
N HIS A 421 -2.36 8.09 -3.33
CA HIS A 421 -1.15 8.61 -2.67
C HIS A 421 0.12 7.93 -3.18
N ASN A 422 0.00 6.71 -3.71
CA ASN A 422 1.10 5.99 -4.33
C ASN A 422 1.18 6.19 -5.86
N GLY A 423 0.41 7.11 -6.43
CA GLY A 423 0.43 7.42 -7.86
C GLY A 423 -0.11 6.30 -8.75
N ILE A 424 -0.94 5.41 -8.19
CA ILE A 424 -1.51 4.26 -8.90
C ILE A 424 -2.89 4.65 -9.41
N ASN A 425 -3.04 4.67 -10.73
CA ASN A 425 -4.32 4.96 -11.36
C ASN A 425 -5.21 3.71 -11.38
N VAL A 426 -6.49 3.90 -11.04
CA VAL A 426 -7.50 2.83 -11.10
C VAL A 426 -8.27 2.94 -12.42
N LYS A 427 -8.25 1.87 -13.21
CA LYS A 427 -8.87 1.78 -14.55
C LYS A 427 -10.34 1.39 -14.49
N ALA A 428 -10.66 0.43 -13.63
CA ALA A 428 -12.02 -0.04 -13.42
C ALA A 428 -12.21 -0.46 -11.96
N ILE A 429 -13.46 -0.41 -11.51
CA ILE A 429 -13.87 -0.77 -10.16
C ILE A 429 -15.06 -1.72 -10.29
N ALA A 430 -15.05 -2.79 -9.51
CA ALA A 430 -16.20 -3.64 -9.26
C ALA A 430 -16.37 -3.85 -7.76
N GLN A 431 -17.59 -3.67 -7.28
CA GLN A 431 -17.96 -3.96 -5.90
C GLN A 431 -19.33 -4.64 -5.90
N GLY A 432 -19.38 -5.89 -5.45
CA GLY A 432 -20.61 -6.67 -5.38
C GLY A 432 -21.59 -6.19 -4.30
N SER A 433 -22.81 -6.73 -4.34
CA SER A 433 -23.84 -6.54 -3.31
C SER A 433 -23.53 -7.21 -1.98
N THR A 434 -22.64 -8.19 -1.99
CA THR A 434 -22.39 -9.15 -0.92
C THR A 434 -21.49 -8.63 0.20
N GLU A 435 -21.02 -7.38 0.16
CA GLU A 435 -20.13 -6.77 1.19
C GLU A 435 -18.75 -7.45 1.36
N LEU A 436 -18.42 -8.45 0.53
CA LEU A 436 -17.26 -9.33 0.71
C LEU A 436 -16.01 -8.97 -0.09
N ASN A 437 -16.16 -8.25 -1.21
CA ASN A 437 -15.05 -7.86 -2.07
C ASN A 437 -15.14 -6.41 -2.55
N ILE A 438 -13.97 -5.79 -2.77
CA ILE A 438 -13.79 -4.60 -3.59
C ILE A 438 -12.65 -4.90 -4.56
N SER A 439 -12.94 -4.90 -5.85
CA SER A 439 -11.98 -5.22 -6.90
C SER A 439 -11.67 -3.98 -7.74
N VAL A 440 -10.39 -3.74 -7.98
CA VAL A 440 -9.90 -2.64 -8.81
C VAL A 440 -8.94 -3.15 -9.87
N VAL A 441 -8.95 -2.49 -11.01
CA VAL A 441 -8.05 -2.79 -12.13
C VAL A 441 -6.97 -1.74 -12.21
N VAL A 442 -5.72 -2.18 -12.27
CA VAL A 442 -4.53 -1.32 -12.34
C VAL A 442 -3.62 -1.80 -13.48
N ASP A 443 -2.72 -0.93 -13.95
CA ASP A 443 -1.67 -1.35 -14.89
C ASP A 443 -0.83 -2.47 -14.27
N LYS A 444 -0.52 -3.53 -15.03
CA LYS A 444 0.24 -4.70 -14.55
C LYS A 444 1.58 -4.31 -13.90
N LYS A 445 2.26 -3.29 -14.42
CA LYS A 445 3.51 -2.74 -13.87
C LYS A 445 3.39 -2.24 -12.42
N ASN A 446 2.19 -1.87 -11.99
CA ASN A 446 1.93 -1.33 -10.65
C ASN A 446 1.46 -2.40 -9.66
N LEU A 447 1.20 -3.64 -10.10
CA LEU A 447 0.63 -4.69 -9.25
C LEU A 447 1.36 -4.87 -7.92
N SER A 448 2.68 -5.07 -7.95
CA SER A 448 3.46 -5.30 -6.74
C SER A 448 3.40 -4.08 -5.80
N LYS A 449 3.44 -2.85 -6.35
CA LYS A 449 3.27 -1.62 -5.58
C LYS A 449 1.88 -1.56 -4.95
N SER A 450 0.82 -1.86 -5.72
CA SER A 450 -0.56 -1.89 -5.23
C SER A 450 -0.72 -2.86 -4.06
N LEU A 451 -0.25 -4.11 -4.22
CA LEU A 451 -0.36 -5.14 -3.19
C LEU A 451 0.40 -4.75 -1.91
N ASN A 452 1.65 -4.28 -2.03
CA ASN A 452 2.44 -3.88 -0.86
C ASN A 452 1.83 -2.65 -0.15
N SER A 453 1.43 -1.62 -0.90
CA SER A 453 0.84 -0.41 -0.30
C SER A 453 -0.49 -0.71 0.41
N LEU A 454 -1.36 -1.52 -0.21
CA LEU A 454 -2.62 -1.93 0.40
C LEU A 454 -2.39 -2.86 1.59
N HIS A 455 -1.47 -3.82 1.47
CA HIS A 455 -1.16 -4.72 2.59
C HIS A 455 -0.64 -3.94 3.80
N GLU A 456 0.22 -2.95 3.56
CA GLU A 456 0.70 -2.09 4.63
C GLU A 456 -0.43 -1.27 5.26
N SER A 457 -1.31 -0.68 4.45
CA SER A 457 -2.42 0.14 4.95
C SER A 457 -3.45 -0.65 5.76
N PHE A 458 -3.68 -1.93 5.43
CA PHE A 458 -4.72 -2.74 6.07
C PHE A 458 -4.19 -3.70 7.15
N PHE A 459 -2.93 -4.12 7.07
CA PHE A 459 -2.36 -5.16 7.94
C PHE A 459 -1.13 -4.72 8.75
N LEU A 460 -0.40 -3.67 8.33
CA LEU A 460 0.85 -3.26 9.00
C LEU A 460 0.69 -1.95 9.76
N SER A 461 0.30 -2.11 11.03
CA SER A 461 0.24 -1.09 12.08
C SER A 461 -0.75 0.06 11.81
N ASN A 462 -1.51 0.41 12.85
CA ASN A 462 -2.32 1.64 12.85
C ASN A 462 -1.45 2.93 12.75
N LEU A 463 -0.11 2.85 12.75
CA LEU A 463 0.78 4.00 12.71
C LEU A 463 1.01 4.47 11.27
N ARG A 464 0.54 5.69 10.97
CA ARG A 464 0.84 6.39 9.73
C ARG A 464 2.31 6.84 9.75
N LYS A 465 3.14 6.24 8.90
CA LYS A 465 4.55 6.59 8.73
C LYS A 465 4.71 7.80 7.80
N PHE A 466 5.48 8.79 8.23
CA PHE A 466 5.89 9.97 7.45
C PHE A 466 7.41 10.02 7.36
N ASN A 467 7.94 10.25 6.16
CA ASN A 467 9.38 10.20 5.89
C ASN A 467 9.93 11.62 5.74
N LEU A 468 10.87 12.00 6.61
CA LEU A 468 11.42 13.35 6.70
C LEU A 468 12.81 13.38 6.05
N PHE A 469 12.99 14.34 5.13
CA PHE A 469 14.26 14.64 4.48
C PHE A 469 14.65 16.06 4.84
N MET A 470 15.71 16.24 5.63
CA MET A 470 16.09 17.56 6.13
C MET A 470 17.47 17.99 5.63
N ILE A 471 17.53 19.21 5.09
CA ILE A 471 18.79 19.92 4.86
C ILE A 471 18.90 21.03 5.91
N GLY A 472 20.06 21.12 6.55
CA GLY A 472 20.33 22.13 7.58
C GLY A 472 20.20 21.59 8.99
N VAL A 473 21.16 20.76 9.40
CA VAL A 473 21.31 20.24 10.78
C VAL A 473 22.04 21.22 11.72
N GLY A 474 21.88 22.54 11.49
CA GLY A 474 22.45 23.60 12.32
C GLY A 474 21.70 23.76 13.65
N ASN A 475 21.75 24.95 14.26
CA ASN A 475 21.12 25.22 15.56
C ASN A 475 19.62 24.82 15.58
N VAL A 476 18.82 25.33 14.65
CA VAL A 476 17.38 25.00 14.56
C VAL A 476 17.16 23.54 14.21
N GLY A 477 17.88 22.99 13.23
CA GLY A 477 17.74 21.60 12.79
C GLY A 477 18.05 20.59 13.88
N LYS A 478 19.14 20.78 14.66
CA LYS A 478 19.49 19.92 15.79
C LYS A 478 18.42 19.97 16.89
N THR A 479 17.92 21.16 17.22
CA THR A 479 16.82 21.30 18.19
C THR A 479 15.55 20.59 17.71
N PHE A 480 15.22 20.72 16.43
CA PHE A 480 14.07 20.03 15.83
C PHE A 480 14.21 18.50 15.88
N LEU A 481 15.38 17.94 15.55
CA LEU A 481 15.62 16.49 15.68
C LEU A 481 15.47 15.99 17.12
N ALA A 482 15.95 16.76 18.10
CA ALA A 482 15.76 16.43 19.52
C ALA A 482 14.27 16.46 19.93
N GLN A 483 13.49 17.41 19.41
CA GLN A 483 12.04 17.46 19.64
C GLN A 483 11.32 16.24 19.05
N ILE A 484 11.66 15.81 17.83
CA ILE A 484 11.11 14.57 17.22
C ILE A 484 11.41 13.36 18.11
N GLN A 485 12.66 13.20 18.52
CA GLN A 485 13.09 12.07 19.33
C GLN A 485 12.31 12.00 20.65
N LYS A 486 12.14 13.15 21.33
CA LYS A 486 11.39 13.26 22.58
C LYS A 486 9.91 12.92 22.43
N GLN A 487 9.30 13.27 21.30
CA GLN A 487 7.86 13.09 21.05
C GLN A 487 7.49 11.76 20.38
N LYS A 488 8.47 10.98 19.88
CA LYS A 488 8.25 9.74 19.12
C LYS A 488 7.24 8.80 19.76
N LYS A 489 7.37 8.53 21.07
CA LYS A 489 6.46 7.63 21.80
C LYS A 489 5.04 8.19 21.89
N PHE A 490 4.91 9.46 22.26
CA PHE A 490 3.61 10.13 22.40
C PHE A 490 2.86 10.19 21.07
N LEU A 491 3.54 10.53 19.97
CA LEU A 491 2.93 10.55 18.63
C LEU A 491 2.42 9.17 18.20
N ALA A 492 3.20 8.12 18.46
CA ALA A 492 2.80 6.76 18.14
C ALA A 492 1.58 6.30 18.96
N GLU A 493 1.53 6.64 20.25
CA GLU A 493 0.45 6.21 21.13
C GLU A 493 -0.84 7.01 20.91
N ALA A 494 -0.76 8.34 20.94
CA ALA A 494 -1.89 9.26 20.95
C ALA A 494 -2.44 9.59 19.55
N PHE A 495 -1.57 9.77 18.56
CA PHE A 495 -1.96 10.21 17.22
C PHE A 495 -1.80 9.14 16.14
N LYS A 496 -1.26 7.98 16.52
CA LYS A 496 -0.90 6.90 15.60
C LYS A 496 -0.02 7.40 14.44
N ILE A 497 0.98 8.22 14.76
CA ILE A 497 1.92 8.79 13.78
C ILE A 497 3.33 8.33 14.12
N ASN A 498 4.08 7.94 13.08
CA ASN A 498 5.50 7.67 13.19
C ASN A 498 6.28 8.60 12.23
N LEU A 499 7.08 9.50 12.78
CA LEU A 499 7.95 10.39 12.02
C LEU A 499 9.33 9.73 11.88
N ASN A 500 9.66 9.29 10.67
CA ASN A 500 10.93 8.65 10.35
C ASN A 500 11.83 9.66 9.63
N VAL A 501 13.03 9.87 10.14
CA VAL A 501 14.01 10.72 9.47
C VAL A 501 14.78 9.86 8.49
N SER A 502 14.49 10.01 7.19
CA SER A 502 15.02 9.17 6.11
C SER A 502 16.22 9.78 5.39
N GLY A 503 16.43 11.09 5.53
CA GLY A 503 17.60 11.76 4.99
C GLY A 503 17.99 13.00 5.78
N LEU A 504 19.30 13.16 6.01
CA LEU A 504 19.89 14.34 6.66
C LEU A 504 21.04 14.87 5.82
N ALA A 505 21.16 16.20 5.72
CA ALA A 505 22.30 16.84 5.09
C ALA A 505 22.77 18.10 5.81
N ASN A 506 24.08 18.32 5.80
CA ASN A 506 24.74 19.59 6.09
C ASN A 506 25.46 20.10 4.83
N SER A 507 26.24 21.18 4.94
CA SER A 507 26.95 21.78 3.80
C SER A 507 28.05 20.91 3.18
N ARG A 508 28.41 19.78 3.81
CA ARG A 508 29.53 18.92 3.38
C ARG A 508 29.10 17.48 3.11
N LYS A 509 28.19 16.93 3.92
CA LYS A 509 27.80 15.52 3.91
C LYS A 509 26.28 15.35 3.94
N MET A 510 25.84 14.23 3.38
CA MET A 510 24.46 13.75 3.41
C MET A 510 24.42 12.26 3.77
N TYR A 511 23.36 11.83 4.43
CA TYR A 511 23.15 10.44 4.84
C TYR A 511 21.67 10.07 4.70
N PHE A 512 21.40 8.85 4.25
CA PHE A 512 20.07 8.33 4.00
C PHE A 512 19.88 6.94 4.63
N ASP A 513 18.66 6.66 5.07
CA ASP A 513 18.23 5.36 5.59
C ASP A 513 16.73 5.16 5.27
N GLU A 514 16.38 4.03 4.62
CA GLU A 514 14.99 3.72 4.24
C GLU A 514 14.11 3.34 5.44
N GLU A 515 14.70 2.76 6.49
CA GLU A 515 13.95 2.39 7.69
C GLU A 515 13.75 3.60 8.58
N SER A 516 14.84 4.19 9.09
CA SER A 516 14.93 5.48 9.80
C SER A 516 16.35 5.69 10.31
N ILE A 517 16.87 6.91 10.19
CA ILE A 517 18.11 7.33 10.85
C ILE A 517 17.91 7.31 12.38
N ASP A 518 18.85 6.72 13.10
CA ASP A 518 18.87 6.72 14.57
C ASP A 518 19.22 8.12 15.11
N LEU A 519 18.22 8.80 15.68
CA LEU A 519 18.36 10.14 16.23
C LEU A 519 19.19 10.20 17.52
N THR A 520 19.54 9.08 18.15
CA THR A 520 20.52 9.10 19.25
C THR A 520 21.95 9.31 18.75
N ASN A 521 22.23 8.91 17.51
CA ASN A 521 23.59 8.84 16.95
C ASN A 521 23.72 9.48 15.55
N TRP A 522 22.77 10.32 15.17
CA TRP A 522 22.71 10.88 13.81
C TRP A 522 23.94 11.72 13.43
N GLU A 523 24.54 12.42 14.40
CA GLU A 523 25.74 13.25 14.17
C GLU A 523 26.90 12.40 13.65
N HIS A 524 27.14 11.27 14.31
CA HIS A 524 28.18 10.31 13.92
C HIS A 524 27.84 9.60 12.62
N LEU A 525 26.57 9.24 12.39
CA LEU A 525 26.14 8.63 11.13
C LEU A 525 26.41 9.58 9.95
N LEU A 526 26.06 10.86 10.11
CA LEU A 526 26.30 11.88 9.09
C LEU A 526 27.79 12.20 8.91
N SER A 527 28.58 12.25 9.99
CA SER A 527 30.01 12.55 9.89
C SER A 527 30.83 11.40 9.30
N ASP A 528 30.54 10.16 9.66
CA ASP A 528 31.44 9.03 9.39
C ASP A 528 30.94 8.17 8.23
N LYS A 529 29.63 7.93 8.15
CA LYS A 529 29.00 7.16 7.08
C LYS A 529 28.37 8.03 5.99
N GLY A 530 28.29 9.35 6.22
CA GLY A 530 27.74 10.29 5.25
C GLY A 530 28.60 10.43 4.01
N GLU A 531 27.92 10.47 2.87
CA GLU A 531 28.48 10.71 1.55
C GLU A 531 28.65 12.22 1.28
N PRO A 532 29.48 12.64 0.32
CA PRO A 532 29.59 14.04 -0.09
C PRO A 532 28.23 14.63 -0.49
N MET A 533 27.92 15.82 0.01
CA MET A 533 26.65 16.50 -0.27
C MET A 533 26.72 17.30 -1.58
N THR A 534 25.75 17.07 -2.47
CA THR A 534 25.38 17.99 -3.54
C THR A 534 23.85 18.12 -3.59
N LEU A 535 23.36 19.28 -4.01
CA LEU A 535 21.92 19.56 -4.08
C LEU A 535 21.19 18.60 -5.03
N GLU A 536 21.75 18.37 -6.21
CA GLU A 536 21.22 17.44 -7.21
C GLU A 536 21.15 16.03 -6.65
N SER A 537 22.26 15.51 -6.11
CA SER A 537 22.35 14.14 -5.58
C SER A 537 21.39 13.92 -4.41
N PHE A 538 21.24 14.91 -3.51
CA PHE A 538 20.27 14.81 -2.42
C PHE A 538 18.83 14.74 -2.95
N THR A 539 18.47 15.63 -3.90
CA THR A 539 17.12 15.64 -4.47
C THR A 539 16.81 14.38 -5.28
N ASP A 540 17.77 13.88 -6.06
CA ASP A 540 17.59 12.71 -6.90
C ASP A 540 17.54 11.42 -6.07
N LYS A 541 18.35 11.30 -5.01
CA LYS A 541 18.25 10.18 -4.07
C LYS A 541 16.93 10.20 -3.31
N MET A 542 16.53 11.35 -2.77
CA MET A 542 15.24 11.52 -2.10
C MET A 542 14.07 11.11 -3.01
N ALA A 543 14.06 11.60 -4.26
CA ALA A 543 13.03 11.23 -5.23
C ALA A 543 13.11 9.74 -5.63
N GLY A 544 14.33 9.21 -5.79
CA GLY A 544 14.58 7.82 -6.16
C GLY A 544 14.18 6.79 -5.10
N MET A 545 14.30 7.13 -3.82
CA MET A 545 13.79 6.30 -2.71
C MET A 545 12.26 6.15 -2.78
N ASN A 546 11.56 7.11 -3.40
CA ASN A 546 10.13 7.05 -3.70
C ASN A 546 9.28 6.68 -2.46
N LEU A 547 9.66 7.21 -1.29
CA LEU A 547 8.99 6.91 -0.03
C LEU A 547 7.64 7.65 0.04
N ARG A 548 6.62 6.97 0.55
CA ARG A 548 5.29 7.55 0.80
C ARG A 548 5.34 8.65 1.88
N ASN A 549 4.36 9.55 1.89
CA ASN A 549 4.20 10.57 2.94
C ASN A 549 5.50 11.36 3.21
N SER A 550 6.18 11.76 2.14
CA SER A 550 7.49 12.40 2.22
C SER A 550 7.38 13.90 2.45
N ILE A 551 8.21 14.40 3.37
CA ILE A 551 8.29 15.82 3.73
C ILE A 551 9.77 16.25 3.67
N PHE A 552 10.04 17.22 2.82
CA PHE A 552 11.31 17.93 2.73
C PHE A 552 11.31 19.12 3.69
N ILE A 553 12.41 19.29 4.44
CA ILE A 553 12.57 20.32 5.46
C ILE A 553 13.85 21.11 5.15
N ASP A 554 13.70 22.40 4.81
CA ASP A 554 14.83 23.31 4.62
C ASP A 554 15.04 24.20 5.85
N CYS A 555 15.98 23.80 6.70
CA CYS A 555 16.43 24.52 7.89
C CYS A 555 17.67 25.39 7.63
N THR A 556 17.89 25.83 6.38
CA THR A 556 19.06 26.64 6.00
C THR A 556 18.72 28.12 5.80
N ALA A 557 19.76 28.93 5.59
CA ALA A 557 19.66 30.32 5.13
C ALA A 557 20.15 30.46 3.68
N SER A 558 20.17 29.38 2.90
CA SER A 558 20.73 29.35 1.54
C SER A 558 19.74 29.89 0.51
N GLU A 559 20.23 30.65 -0.47
CA GLU A 559 19.46 31.09 -1.65
C GLU A 559 19.34 30.00 -2.73
N GLU A 560 20.21 28.99 -2.71
CA GLU A 560 20.21 27.93 -3.73
C GLU A 560 19.17 26.83 -3.48
N ILE A 561 18.84 26.56 -2.21
CA ILE A 561 17.90 25.49 -1.84
C ILE A 561 16.45 25.79 -2.27
N PRO A 562 15.91 27.01 -2.06
CA PRO A 562 14.59 27.40 -2.58
C PRO A 562 14.35 27.15 -4.06
N LYS A 563 15.39 27.23 -4.89
CA LYS A 563 15.30 26.98 -6.35
C LYS A 563 14.89 25.54 -6.68
N LEU A 564 15.05 24.61 -5.73
CA LEU A 564 14.69 23.20 -5.89
C LEU A 564 13.24 22.91 -5.48
N TYR A 565 12.57 23.84 -4.80
CA TYR A 565 11.24 23.57 -4.22
C TYR A 565 10.22 23.17 -5.27
N GLU A 566 10.23 23.78 -6.46
CA GLU A 566 9.32 23.41 -7.53
C GLU A 566 9.52 21.95 -7.97
N LYS A 567 10.78 21.53 -8.18
CA LYS A 567 11.13 20.14 -8.50
C LYS A 567 10.66 19.19 -7.40
N ILE A 568 10.92 19.51 -6.14
CA ILE A 568 10.53 18.69 -4.98
C ILE A 568 9.00 18.55 -4.88
N LEU A 569 8.27 19.67 -4.94
CA LEU A 569 6.81 19.68 -4.91
C LEU A 569 6.21 18.90 -6.09
N SER A 570 6.82 18.97 -7.27
CA SER A 570 6.39 18.23 -8.46
C SER A 570 6.55 16.71 -8.35
N SER A 571 7.37 16.24 -7.41
CA SER A 571 7.51 14.82 -7.04
C SER A 571 6.54 14.40 -5.92
N SER A 572 5.52 15.21 -5.63
CA SER A 572 4.54 14.98 -4.54
C SER A 572 5.18 14.92 -3.14
N ILE A 573 6.30 15.62 -2.93
CA ILE A 573 6.97 15.76 -1.63
C ILE A 573 6.61 17.13 -1.06
N SER A 574 6.07 17.17 0.17
CA SER A 574 5.73 18.43 0.83
C SER A 574 6.98 19.18 1.29
N VAL A 575 6.95 20.51 1.30
CA VAL A 575 8.06 21.38 1.72
C VAL A 575 7.65 22.15 2.98
N VAL A 576 8.47 22.06 4.02
CA VAL A 576 8.39 22.86 5.25
C VAL A 576 9.68 23.66 5.40
N THR A 577 9.59 24.97 5.66
CA THR A 577 10.80 25.80 5.71
C THR A 577 10.72 27.03 6.62
N PRO A 578 11.73 27.29 7.47
CA PRO A 578 12.04 28.61 8.05
C PRO A 578 12.82 29.57 7.12
N ASN A 579 13.14 29.12 5.90
CA ASN A 579 13.83 29.94 4.92
C ASN A 579 12.85 30.92 4.27
N LYS A 580 13.07 32.21 4.52
CA LYS A 580 12.23 33.30 4.04
C LYS A 580 12.40 33.62 2.55
N ILE A 581 13.49 33.15 1.93
CA ILE A 581 13.87 33.54 0.57
C ILE A 581 12.79 33.16 -0.44
N ALA A 582 12.25 31.94 -0.39
CA ALA A 582 11.18 31.49 -1.29
C ALA A 582 9.89 32.30 -1.18
N CYS A 583 9.54 32.74 0.03
CA CYS A 583 8.29 33.47 0.28
C CYS A 583 8.40 34.97 0.03
N SER A 584 9.64 35.49 0.01
CA SER A 584 9.97 36.90 -0.24
C SER A 584 10.70 37.14 -1.57
N SER A 585 10.74 36.13 -2.45
CA SER A 585 11.20 36.26 -3.84
C SER A 585 10.22 37.08 -4.68
N ASP A 586 10.44 37.18 -5.98
CA ASP A 586 9.44 37.74 -6.90
C ASP A 586 8.08 37.02 -6.75
N PHE A 587 7.00 37.77 -6.97
CA PHE A 587 5.65 37.28 -6.71
C PHE A 587 5.27 36.07 -7.58
N ASP A 588 5.77 36.00 -8.82
CA ASP A 588 5.43 34.93 -9.75
C ASP A 588 6.07 33.59 -9.35
N THR A 589 7.33 33.61 -8.88
CA THR A 589 7.98 32.43 -8.28
C THR A 589 7.23 31.93 -7.06
N TYR A 590 6.90 32.81 -6.11
CA TYR A 590 6.15 32.45 -4.91
C TYR A 590 4.78 31.84 -5.26
N LEU A 591 4.03 32.47 -6.17
CA LEU A 591 2.73 31.96 -6.62
C LEU A 591 2.87 30.63 -7.38
N GLY A 592 3.94 30.48 -8.17
CA GLY A 592 4.31 29.24 -8.85
C GLY A 592 4.45 28.09 -7.87
N LEU A 593 5.20 28.27 -6.78
CA LEU A 593 5.35 27.26 -5.73
C LEU A 593 4.00 26.86 -5.10
N LYS A 594 3.12 27.82 -4.77
CA LYS A 594 1.79 27.55 -4.20
C LYS A 594 0.90 26.77 -5.18
N LYS A 595 0.97 27.09 -6.48
CA LYS A 595 0.25 26.37 -7.55
C LYS A 595 0.78 24.96 -7.75
N THR A 596 2.10 24.79 -7.78
CA THR A 596 2.74 23.47 -7.94
C THR A 596 2.42 22.56 -6.76
N ALA A 597 2.51 23.05 -5.52
CA ALA A 597 2.10 22.30 -4.34
C ALA A 597 0.66 21.76 -4.49
N THR A 598 -0.28 22.64 -4.86
CA THR A 598 -1.69 22.28 -5.07
C THR A 598 -1.87 21.23 -6.18
N LYS A 599 -1.21 21.43 -7.33
CA LYS A 599 -1.30 20.54 -8.51
C LYS A 599 -0.86 19.11 -8.20
N TYR A 600 0.20 18.94 -7.42
CA TYR A 600 0.80 17.64 -7.10
C TYR A 600 0.38 17.08 -5.74
N ARG A 601 -0.67 17.66 -5.13
CA ARG A 601 -1.20 17.28 -3.79
C ARG A 601 -0.12 17.30 -2.68
N ALA A 602 0.87 18.16 -2.84
CA ALA A 602 1.89 18.44 -1.83
C ALA A 602 1.51 19.71 -1.05
N ARG A 603 2.18 19.96 0.08
CA ARG A 603 1.99 21.18 0.87
C ARG A 603 3.28 22.01 0.89
N PHE A 604 3.14 23.32 0.79
CA PHE A 604 4.23 24.28 1.01
C PHE A 604 3.89 25.11 2.24
N LEU A 605 4.55 24.83 3.35
CA LEU A 605 4.31 25.46 4.66
C LEU A 605 5.56 26.16 5.17
N PHE A 606 5.36 27.29 5.84
CA PHE A 606 6.44 28.19 6.25
C PHE A 606 6.00 29.10 7.40
N GLU A 607 5.27 28.54 8.38
CA GLU A 607 4.77 29.28 9.55
C GLU A 607 5.89 30.10 10.20
N THR A 608 7.06 29.49 10.31
CA THR A 608 8.24 30.05 10.96
C THR A 608 8.85 31.27 10.26
N ASN A 609 8.46 31.56 9.02
CA ASN A 609 8.92 32.75 8.31
C ASN A 609 8.44 34.04 8.97
N VAL A 610 7.30 34.02 9.68
CA VAL A 610 6.77 35.18 10.41
C VAL A 610 6.36 34.77 11.81
N GLY A 611 7.06 35.28 12.83
CA GLY A 611 6.69 35.01 14.23
C GLY A 611 7.34 33.79 14.86
N ALA A 612 8.34 33.16 14.21
CA ALA A 612 9.06 31.98 14.70
C ALA A 612 8.13 30.79 14.99
N GLY A 613 7.70 30.55 16.23
CA GLY A 613 6.73 29.47 16.53
C GLY A 613 5.28 29.93 16.63
N LEU A 614 5.02 31.23 16.51
CA LEU A 614 3.67 31.78 16.62
C LEU A 614 2.83 31.43 15.39
N PRO A 615 1.53 31.12 15.55
CA PRO A 615 0.65 30.69 14.46
C PRO A 615 0.17 31.85 13.57
N VAL A 616 1.03 32.82 13.23
CA VAL A 616 0.69 34.03 12.47
C VAL A 616 0.18 33.72 11.05
N VAL A 617 0.94 32.96 10.27
CA VAL A 617 0.61 32.65 8.86
C VAL A 617 -0.63 31.77 8.79
N SER A 618 -0.73 30.77 9.66
CA SER A 618 -1.95 29.94 9.74
C SER A 618 -3.19 30.74 10.10
N THR A 619 -3.10 31.69 11.04
CA THR A 619 -4.22 32.59 11.37
C THR A 619 -4.68 33.36 10.14
N VAL A 620 -3.77 33.95 9.35
CA VAL A 620 -4.12 34.62 8.09
C VAL A 620 -4.84 33.67 7.13
N SER A 621 -4.28 32.48 6.93
CA SER A 621 -4.86 31.43 6.08
C SER A 621 -6.28 31.06 6.52
N ASP A 622 -6.52 30.86 7.82
CA ASP A 622 -7.80 30.41 8.36
C ASP A 622 -8.86 31.52 8.31
N LEU A 623 -8.46 32.77 8.54
CA LEU A 623 -9.32 33.94 8.32
C LEU A 623 -9.80 34.00 6.87
N LEU A 624 -8.89 33.90 5.90
CA LEU A 624 -9.27 33.93 4.48
C LEU A 624 -10.11 32.72 4.04
N LYS A 625 -9.72 31.51 4.43
CA LYS A 625 -10.44 30.27 4.07
C LYS A 625 -11.84 30.24 4.65
N SER A 626 -12.06 30.86 5.80
CA SER A 626 -13.39 30.99 6.40
C SER A 626 -14.20 32.17 5.85
N GLY A 627 -13.69 32.89 4.85
CA GLY A 627 -14.39 33.99 4.17
C GLY A 627 -14.25 35.37 4.80
N ASP A 628 -13.33 35.55 5.77
CA ASP A 628 -13.00 36.88 6.32
C ASP A 628 -12.08 37.66 5.35
N ARG A 629 -11.91 38.96 5.59
CA ARG A 629 -11.01 39.85 4.84
C ARG A 629 -10.23 40.73 5.79
N ILE A 630 -8.91 40.76 5.61
CA ILE A 630 -8.00 41.55 6.43
C ILE A 630 -7.90 42.96 5.83
N HIS A 631 -8.20 43.99 6.63
CA HIS A 631 -8.10 45.39 6.22
C HIS A 631 -6.76 46.01 6.62
N LYS A 632 -6.28 45.65 7.80
CA LYS A 632 -5.04 46.17 8.37
C LYS A 632 -4.29 45.10 9.15
N ILE A 633 -2.98 45.09 8.98
CA ILE A 633 -2.04 44.32 9.79
C ILE A 633 -1.06 45.31 10.41
N GLN A 634 -0.89 45.25 11.72
CA GLN A 634 0.19 45.96 12.42
C GLN A 634 1.01 44.94 13.20
N ALA A 635 2.33 45.02 13.08
CA ALA A 635 3.18 44.00 13.64
C ALA A 635 4.52 44.55 14.16
N VAL A 636 4.95 44.06 15.32
CA VAL A 636 6.33 44.18 15.79
C VAL A 636 6.97 42.79 15.66
N LEU A 637 7.92 42.67 14.74
CA LEU A 637 8.42 41.38 14.25
C LEU A 637 9.94 41.21 14.33
N SER A 638 10.66 42.20 14.85
CA SER A 638 12.11 42.15 15.07
C SER A 638 12.42 42.12 16.55
N GLY A 639 12.98 41.01 17.01
CA GLY A 639 13.44 40.86 18.40
C GLY A 639 14.56 41.85 18.72
N THR A 640 15.48 42.07 17.78
CA THR A 640 16.63 42.99 17.92
C THR A 640 16.16 44.43 18.06
N LEU A 641 15.32 44.92 17.14
CA LEU A 641 14.83 46.30 17.19
C LEU A 641 13.93 46.52 18.41
N ASN A 642 13.10 45.54 18.78
CA ASN A 642 12.28 45.64 19.99
C ASN A 642 13.14 45.68 21.25
N PHE A 643 14.25 44.92 21.31
CA PHE A 643 15.20 44.99 22.42
C PHE A 643 15.86 46.37 22.50
N LEU A 644 16.38 46.90 21.39
CA LEU A 644 17.05 48.21 21.36
C LEU A 644 16.16 49.33 21.89
N PHE A 645 14.92 49.45 21.38
CA PHE A 645 14.00 50.52 21.81
C PHE A 645 13.32 50.28 23.16
N ASN A 646 13.44 49.07 23.72
CA ASN A 646 13.06 48.81 25.11
C ASN A 646 14.16 49.19 26.10
N MET A 647 15.43 49.04 25.71
CA MET A 647 16.59 49.32 26.55
C MET A 647 17.06 50.77 26.47
N TYR A 648 16.81 51.46 25.35
CA TYR A 648 17.23 52.84 25.18
C TYR A 648 16.34 53.80 25.98
N ASP A 649 16.94 54.44 26.99
CA ASP A 649 16.30 55.41 27.89
C ASP A 649 16.86 56.84 27.76
N GLY A 650 17.72 57.06 26.75
CA GLY A 650 18.38 58.34 26.50
C GLY A 650 19.51 58.71 27.47
N THR A 651 19.87 57.84 28.44
CA THR A 651 20.96 58.08 29.40
C THR A 651 22.33 57.62 28.88
N GLN A 652 22.34 56.56 28.08
CA GLN A 652 23.52 56.04 27.38
C GLN A 652 23.45 56.32 25.87
N LYS A 653 24.60 56.23 25.17
CA LYS A 653 24.62 56.41 23.72
C LYS A 653 23.87 55.28 23.03
N PHE A 654 23.20 55.58 21.92
CA PHE A 654 22.47 54.54 21.16
C PHE A 654 23.43 53.43 20.65
N SER A 655 24.64 53.81 20.25
CA SER A 655 25.70 52.87 19.84
C SER A 655 26.08 51.88 20.94
N ASP A 656 26.09 52.29 22.21
CA ASP A 656 26.38 51.41 23.35
C ASP A 656 25.28 50.37 23.53
N VAL A 657 24.01 50.75 23.36
CA VAL A 657 22.87 49.81 23.38
C VAL A 657 22.99 48.80 22.24
N VAL A 658 23.44 49.23 21.05
CA VAL A 658 23.68 48.31 19.92
C VAL A 658 24.84 47.35 20.23
N ARG A 659 25.91 47.81 20.87
CA ARG A 659 27.01 46.95 21.33
C ARG A 659 26.55 45.93 22.38
N GLU A 660 25.72 46.36 23.34
CA GLU A 660 25.12 45.48 24.33
C GLU A 660 24.22 44.41 23.69
N ALA A 661 23.39 44.81 22.73
CA ALA A 661 22.55 43.88 21.97
C ALA A 661 23.40 42.85 21.20
N LYS A 662 24.52 43.26 20.60
CA LYS A 662 25.47 42.37 19.95
C LYS A 662 26.14 41.42 20.94
N ALA A 663 26.59 41.92 22.09
CA ALA A 663 27.22 41.12 23.14
C ALA A 663 26.25 40.09 23.74
N ALA A 664 24.97 40.43 23.84
CA ALA A 664 23.90 39.54 24.27
C ALA A 664 23.40 38.58 23.17
N GLY A 665 23.95 38.67 21.95
CA GLY A 665 23.62 37.79 20.82
C GLY A 665 22.28 38.10 20.15
N TYR A 666 21.77 39.33 20.27
CA TYR A 666 20.52 39.75 19.63
C TYR A 666 20.71 40.28 18.20
N THR A 667 21.90 40.74 17.83
CA THR A 667 22.19 41.20 16.47
C THR A 667 22.89 40.11 15.68
N GLU A 668 22.82 40.19 14.35
CA GLU A 668 23.76 39.53 13.46
C GLU A 668 25.21 40.03 13.70
N PRO A 669 26.24 39.31 13.21
CA PRO A 669 27.64 39.75 13.34
C PRO A 669 27.86 41.19 12.85
N ASP A 670 27.10 41.58 11.82
CA ASP A 670 26.95 42.96 11.33
C ASP A 670 25.56 43.51 11.73
N PRO A 671 25.49 44.39 12.75
CA PRO A 671 24.23 44.95 13.23
C PRO A 671 23.44 45.75 12.19
N ARG A 672 24.10 46.23 11.12
CA ARG A 672 23.43 46.98 10.05
C ARG A 672 22.35 46.15 9.36
N LEU A 673 22.50 44.83 9.31
CA LEU A 673 21.52 43.93 8.71
C LEU A 673 20.18 44.00 9.46
N ASP A 674 20.21 44.01 10.80
CA ASP A 674 19.01 44.15 11.64
C ASP A 674 18.45 45.57 11.62
N LEU A 675 19.33 46.57 11.71
CA LEU A 675 19.00 47.99 11.77
C LEU A 675 18.40 48.53 10.45
N SER A 676 18.68 47.87 9.33
CA SER A 676 18.13 48.24 8.01
C SER A 676 16.61 48.09 7.89
N GLY A 677 15.98 47.31 8.77
CA GLY A 677 14.56 46.98 8.67
C GLY A 677 14.17 45.98 7.58
N LYS A 678 15.12 45.52 6.74
CA LYS A 678 14.85 44.64 5.59
C LYS A 678 14.20 43.30 5.99
N ASP A 679 14.59 42.70 7.12
CA ASP A 679 13.94 41.47 7.61
C ASP A 679 12.47 41.71 7.98
N VAL A 680 12.16 42.86 8.58
CA VAL A 680 10.79 43.27 8.92
C VAL A 680 9.97 43.50 7.64
N MET A 681 10.57 44.13 6.61
CA MET A 681 9.94 44.28 5.30
C MET A 681 9.60 42.92 4.66
N ARG A 682 10.52 41.95 4.68
CA ARG A 682 10.25 40.59 4.18
C ARG A 682 9.10 39.93 4.92
N LYS A 683 9.00 40.10 6.24
CA LYS A 683 7.93 39.48 7.03
C LYS A 683 6.56 40.09 6.73
N ILE A 684 6.46 41.42 6.61
CA ILE A 684 5.18 42.06 6.23
C ILE A 684 4.81 41.79 4.78
N LEU A 685 5.79 41.64 3.87
CA LEU A 685 5.55 41.16 2.50
C LEU A 685 4.86 39.79 2.50
N ILE A 686 5.40 38.84 3.27
CA ILE A 686 4.83 37.49 3.39
C ILE A 686 3.40 37.55 3.92
N LEU A 687 3.13 38.34 4.97
CA LEU A 687 1.77 38.48 5.51
C LEU A 687 0.81 39.14 4.53
N ALA A 688 1.24 40.17 3.81
CA ALA A 688 0.40 40.84 2.82
C ALA A 688 0.06 39.91 1.63
N ARG A 689 1.04 39.11 1.17
CA ARG A 689 0.84 38.07 0.15
C ARG A 689 -0.10 36.98 0.63
N GLU A 690 0.09 36.45 1.83
CA GLU A 690 -0.81 35.46 2.43
C GLU A 690 -2.21 36.05 2.70
N SER A 691 -2.35 37.37 2.83
CA SER A 691 -3.64 38.07 2.92
C SER A 691 -4.34 38.26 1.56
N GLY A 692 -3.75 37.77 0.47
CA GLY A 692 -4.34 37.79 -0.88
C GLY A 692 -3.92 38.97 -1.75
N HIS A 693 -2.89 39.74 -1.36
CA HIS A 693 -2.42 40.91 -2.12
C HIS A 693 -1.17 40.60 -2.96
N LYS A 694 -1.10 41.19 -4.16
CA LYS A 694 0.11 41.17 -4.99
C LYS A 694 0.99 42.36 -4.61
N LEU A 695 2.14 42.08 -4.02
CA LEU A 695 3.16 43.04 -3.61
C LEU A 695 4.55 42.48 -3.88
N GLU A 696 5.47 43.36 -4.24
CA GLU A 696 6.91 43.13 -4.28
C GLU A 696 7.61 43.84 -3.11
N LEU A 697 8.88 43.51 -2.86
CA LEU A 697 9.63 44.09 -1.75
C LEU A 697 9.85 45.60 -1.94
N GLU A 698 9.98 46.03 -3.19
CA GLU A 698 10.16 47.42 -3.62
C GLU A 698 8.90 48.27 -3.41
N ASP A 699 7.72 47.64 -3.32
CA ASP A 699 6.45 48.31 -3.04
C ASP A 699 6.29 48.71 -1.57
N ILE A 700 7.22 48.27 -0.69
CA ILE A 700 7.16 48.50 0.75
C ILE A 700 7.96 49.76 1.09
N GLU A 701 7.28 50.76 1.63
CA GLU A 701 7.91 51.99 2.10
C GLU A 701 8.76 51.71 3.36
N ASN A 702 10.08 51.91 3.26
CA ASN A 702 11.00 51.72 4.39
C ASN A 702 11.43 53.05 4.98
N ASN A 703 10.77 53.47 6.06
CA ASN A 703 11.12 54.66 6.82
C ASN A 703 12.27 54.35 7.78
N THR A 704 13.49 54.37 7.26
CA THR A 704 14.71 54.16 8.05
C THR A 704 14.86 55.24 9.11
N PHE A 705 15.23 54.82 10.32
CA PHE A 705 15.55 55.73 11.42
C PHE A 705 17.06 55.91 11.63
N VAL A 706 17.86 55.05 11.00
CA VAL A 706 19.31 55.16 11.02
C VAL A 706 19.73 56.03 9.83
N PRO A 707 20.51 57.11 10.05
CA PRO A 707 21.02 57.96 8.98
C PRO A 707 21.77 57.17 7.91
N GLU A 708 21.64 57.58 6.65
CA GLU A 708 22.20 56.87 5.50
C GLU A 708 23.73 56.81 5.57
N GLU A 709 24.35 57.87 6.10
CA GLU A 709 25.79 57.98 6.32
C GLU A 709 26.31 56.95 7.34
N CYS A 710 25.49 56.52 8.30
CA CYS A 710 25.84 55.42 9.20
C CYS A 710 25.80 54.09 8.44
N MET A 711 24.76 53.85 7.65
CA MET A 711 24.57 52.60 6.92
C MET A 711 25.62 52.38 5.82
N ASN A 712 26.11 53.46 5.21
CA ASN A 712 27.10 53.47 4.12
C ASN A 712 28.56 53.56 4.61
N THR A 713 28.91 52.78 5.64
CA THR A 713 30.26 52.72 6.23
C THR A 713 31.04 51.47 5.77
N ASP A 714 32.37 51.59 5.67
CA ASP A 714 33.22 50.49 5.18
C ASP A 714 33.53 49.40 6.23
N SER A 715 33.32 49.68 7.53
CA SER A 715 33.57 48.73 8.62
C SER A 715 32.55 48.87 9.77
N ILE A 716 32.48 47.85 10.62
CA ILE A 716 31.61 47.84 11.81
C ILE A 716 32.08 48.89 12.84
N GLU A 717 33.38 49.09 12.97
CA GLU A 717 33.95 50.12 13.84
C GLU A 717 33.56 51.52 13.33
N ALA A 718 33.70 51.77 12.03
CA ALA A 718 33.28 53.03 11.41
C ALA A 718 31.77 53.26 11.53
N PHE A 719 30.96 52.20 11.47
CA PHE A 719 29.52 52.26 11.74
C PHE A 719 29.22 52.76 13.15
N TYR A 720 29.91 52.24 14.17
CA TYR A 720 29.72 52.69 15.53
C TYR A 720 30.20 54.12 15.77
N ASP A 721 31.34 54.51 15.19
CA ASP A 721 31.85 55.88 15.28
C ASP A 721 30.87 56.88 14.64
N LYS A 722 30.27 56.50 13.50
CA LYS A 722 29.20 57.30 12.89
C LYS A 722 27.92 57.33 13.71
N LEU A 723 27.51 56.21 14.32
CA LEU A 723 26.36 56.22 15.24
C LEU A 723 26.57 57.18 16.42
N ASP A 724 27.80 57.26 16.95
CA ASP A 724 28.17 58.21 18.01
C ASP A 724 27.99 59.68 17.57
N GLU A 725 28.35 60.02 16.32
CA GLU A 725 28.17 61.38 15.76
C GLU A 725 26.69 61.78 15.68
N TYR A 726 25.79 60.82 15.46
CA TYR A 726 24.34 61.04 15.34
C TYR A 726 23.55 60.75 16.64
N ASP A 727 24.22 60.60 17.79
CA ASP A 727 23.57 60.24 19.06
C ASP A 727 22.45 61.21 19.48
N GLU A 728 22.60 62.51 19.17
CA GLU A 728 21.56 63.50 19.45
C GLU A 728 20.26 63.27 18.65
N VAL A 729 20.32 62.64 17.47
CA VAL A 729 19.12 62.26 16.71
C VAL A 729 18.30 61.23 17.50
N PHE A 730 18.95 60.20 18.03
CA PHE A 730 18.29 59.15 18.80
C PHE A 730 17.78 59.67 20.15
N LYS A 731 18.54 60.55 20.83
CA LYS A 731 18.07 61.21 22.07
C LYS A 731 16.83 62.05 21.83
N ASN A 732 16.78 62.81 20.74
CA ASN A 732 15.61 63.61 20.40
C ASN A 732 14.39 62.73 20.11
N LEU A 733 14.57 61.63 19.34
CA LEU A 733 13.50 60.64 19.13
C LEU A 733 12.93 60.12 20.46
N TYR A 734 13.80 59.73 21.40
CA TYR A 734 13.38 59.27 22.72
C TYR A 734 12.67 60.37 23.54
N LYS A 735 13.24 61.58 23.62
CA LYS A 735 12.65 62.71 24.36
C LYS A 735 11.27 63.07 23.83
N ASP A 736 11.10 63.09 22.51
CA ASP A 736 9.82 63.41 21.87
C ASP A 736 8.74 62.39 22.24
N ALA A 737 9.07 61.10 22.22
CA ALA A 737 8.15 60.04 22.64
C ALA A 737 7.85 60.08 24.16
N ALA A 738 8.89 60.24 24.98
CA ALA A 738 8.77 60.29 26.44
C ALA A 738 7.94 61.50 26.92
N SER A 739 8.08 62.67 26.27
CA SER A 739 7.29 63.87 26.58
C SER A 739 5.78 63.69 26.38
N GLN A 740 5.38 62.69 25.58
CA GLN A 740 4.00 62.35 25.29
C GLN A 740 3.52 61.10 26.03
N GLU A 741 4.30 60.58 26.99
CA GLU A 741 4.04 59.32 27.69
C GLU A 741 3.89 58.13 26.73
N LYS A 742 4.64 58.15 25.62
CA LYS A 742 4.63 57.10 24.58
C LYS A 742 5.94 56.30 24.56
N ARG A 743 5.86 55.09 24.03
CA ARG A 743 7.03 54.22 23.77
C ARG A 743 7.22 54.02 22.27
N ILE A 744 8.47 54.04 21.84
CA ILE A 744 8.86 53.84 20.45
C ILE A 744 8.90 52.35 20.13
N LYS A 745 8.33 51.97 18.99
CA LYS A 745 8.42 50.62 18.43
C LYS A 745 8.72 50.69 16.95
N TYR A 746 9.53 49.75 16.46
CA TYR A 746 9.69 49.54 15.03
C TYR A 746 8.55 48.65 14.52
N VAL A 747 7.64 49.23 13.75
CA VAL A 747 6.38 48.61 13.35
C VAL A 747 6.36 48.36 11.85
N ALA A 748 5.82 47.21 11.46
CA ALA A 748 5.37 46.94 10.12
C ALA A 748 3.86 47.14 10.03
N THR A 749 3.41 47.96 9.10
CA THR A 749 1.99 48.24 8.89
C THR A 749 1.62 47.91 7.45
N PHE A 750 0.62 47.07 7.26
CA PHE A 750 -0.06 46.86 5.99
C PHE A 750 -1.50 47.36 6.10
N GLU A 751 -1.93 48.25 5.22
CA GLU A 751 -3.27 48.83 5.24
C GLU A 751 -3.73 49.12 3.81
N ASN A 752 -4.90 48.60 3.43
CA ASN A 752 -5.53 48.86 2.12
C ASN A 752 -4.61 48.68 0.90
N GLY A 753 -3.79 47.61 0.90
CA GLY A 753 -2.91 47.29 -0.22
C GLY A 753 -1.55 47.98 -0.20
N LYS A 754 -1.25 48.82 0.79
CA LYS A 754 0.07 49.45 0.96
C LYS A 754 0.75 48.93 2.22
N ALA A 755 2.06 48.70 2.16
CA ALA A 755 2.86 48.29 3.29
C ALA A 755 3.96 49.33 3.57
N LYS A 756 4.24 49.55 4.85
CA LYS A 756 5.34 50.39 5.33
C LYS A 756 6.00 49.80 6.57
N THR A 757 7.26 50.15 6.79
CA THR A 757 7.99 49.85 8.05
C THR A 757 8.66 51.10 8.58
N GLY A 758 8.71 51.27 9.90
CA GLY A 758 9.41 52.41 10.52
C GLY A 758 9.17 52.53 12.01
N LEU A 759 9.72 53.57 12.63
CA LEU A 759 9.46 53.90 14.03
C LEU A 759 8.11 54.59 14.19
N GLU A 760 7.30 54.07 15.12
CA GLU A 760 6.04 54.66 15.56
C GLU A 760 5.98 54.69 17.09
N SER A 761 5.28 55.67 17.65
CA SER A 761 5.18 55.88 19.10
C SER A 761 3.75 55.60 19.60
N PHE A 762 3.63 54.74 20.61
CA PHE A 762 2.35 54.24 21.13
C PHE A 762 2.16 54.63 22.59
N GLY A 763 0.94 54.98 23.00
CA GLY A 763 0.56 55.22 24.40
C GLY A 763 0.09 53.95 25.11
N SER A 764 -0.14 54.03 26.42
CA SER A 764 -0.48 52.89 27.30
C SER A 764 -1.70 52.07 26.88
N GLU A 765 -2.67 52.68 26.20
CA GLU A 765 -3.89 52.03 25.71
C GLU A 765 -3.63 51.07 24.52
N HIS A 766 -2.47 51.17 23.84
CA HIS A 766 -2.19 50.36 22.66
C HIS A 766 -1.45 49.06 23.02
N PRO A 767 -1.78 47.89 22.44
CA PRO A 767 -1.14 46.61 22.74
C PRO A 767 0.39 46.57 22.56
N PHE A 768 0.96 47.50 21.80
CA PHE A 768 2.41 47.62 21.60
C PHE A 768 3.15 48.28 22.76
N TYR A 769 2.46 49.01 23.65
CA TYR A 769 3.10 49.72 24.75
C TYR A 769 3.76 48.79 25.77
N GLU A 770 3.08 47.68 26.11
CA GLU A 770 3.54 46.66 27.06
C GLU A 770 4.34 45.52 26.41
N LEU A 771 4.87 45.74 25.20
CA LEU A 771 5.70 44.75 24.54
C LEU A 771 7.13 44.79 25.11
N HIS A 772 7.46 43.81 25.95
CA HIS A 772 8.76 43.70 26.61
C HIS A 772 9.66 42.64 25.96
N GLY A 773 10.97 42.79 26.14
CA GLY A 773 11.96 41.80 25.70
C GLY A 773 11.98 41.59 24.17
N LYS A 774 11.89 40.31 23.75
CA LYS A 774 11.99 39.86 22.36
C LYS A 774 10.67 39.29 21.80
N ASP A 775 9.55 39.68 22.41
CA ASP A 775 8.24 39.22 21.98
C ASP A 775 7.89 39.81 20.61
N ASN A 776 7.28 38.98 19.77
CA ASN A 776 6.59 39.41 18.57
C ASN A 776 5.11 39.59 18.87
N ILE A 777 4.49 40.54 18.20
CA ILE A 777 3.05 40.78 18.29
C ILE A 777 2.51 41.19 16.92
N VAL A 778 1.38 40.62 16.54
CA VAL A 778 0.69 40.89 15.28
C VAL A 778 -0.79 41.14 15.56
N LEU A 779 -1.29 42.26 15.06
CA LEU A 779 -2.68 42.68 15.16
C LEU A 779 -3.30 42.56 13.77
N PHE A 780 -4.42 41.85 13.69
CA PHE A 780 -5.23 41.75 12.48
C PHE A 780 -6.56 42.49 12.71
N GLN A 781 -6.77 43.58 11.98
CA GLN A 781 -8.10 44.18 11.84
C GLN A 781 -8.75 43.62 10.58
N THR A 782 -9.92 43.03 10.75
CA THR A 782 -10.65 42.32 9.69
C THR A 782 -12.10 42.79 9.65
N MET A 783 -12.88 42.32 8.67
CA MET A 783 -14.33 42.57 8.66
C MET A 783 -15.03 42.05 9.93
N ARG A 784 -14.54 40.94 10.50
CA ARG A 784 -15.07 40.36 11.75
C ARG A 784 -14.50 40.99 13.01
N TYR A 785 -13.30 41.56 12.92
CA TYR A 785 -12.60 42.22 14.02
C TYR A 785 -12.34 43.71 13.69
N PRO A 786 -13.38 44.55 13.48
CA PRO A 786 -13.22 45.94 13.05
C PRO A 786 -12.81 46.88 14.20
N GLU A 787 -13.33 46.67 15.40
CA GLU A 787 -13.08 47.53 16.58
C GLU A 787 -11.93 47.00 17.44
N GLN A 788 -11.96 45.72 17.79
CA GLN A 788 -10.93 45.05 18.58
C GLN A 788 -10.16 44.07 17.68
N PRO A 789 -8.89 44.35 17.33
CA PRO A 789 -8.11 43.48 16.45
C PRO A 789 -7.87 42.11 17.09
N LEU A 790 -7.76 41.08 16.25
CA LEU A 790 -7.25 39.79 16.67
C LEU A 790 -5.73 39.93 16.93
N VAL A 791 -5.30 39.57 18.15
CA VAL A 791 -3.91 39.74 18.58
C VAL A 791 -3.22 38.38 18.74
N VAL A 792 -2.10 38.19 18.06
CA VAL A 792 -1.18 37.06 18.26
C VAL A 792 0.10 37.59 18.89
N LYS A 793 0.43 37.18 20.12
CA LYS A 793 1.60 37.64 20.88
C LYS A 793 2.35 36.45 21.50
N GLY A 794 3.68 36.52 21.47
CA GLY A 794 4.55 35.64 22.25
C GLY A 794 6.02 35.73 21.82
N ALA A 795 6.85 34.81 22.30
CA ALA A 795 8.29 34.87 22.07
C ALA A 795 8.64 34.81 20.57
N GLY A 796 9.33 35.85 20.09
CA GLY A 796 9.56 36.07 18.66
C GLY A 796 10.86 35.51 18.07
N ALA A 797 11.75 34.96 18.91
CA ALA A 797 13.05 34.45 18.49
C ALA A 797 13.60 33.34 19.40
N GLY A 798 14.28 32.37 18.79
CA GLY A 798 14.97 31.26 19.48
C GLY A 798 14.86 29.93 18.72
N ALA A 799 15.88 29.08 18.85
CA ALA A 799 15.93 27.80 18.16
C ALA A 799 14.78 26.85 18.57
N GLU A 800 14.47 26.76 19.87
CA GLU A 800 13.36 25.95 20.40
C GLU A 800 12.00 26.36 19.81
N VAL A 801 11.71 27.66 19.79
CA VAL A 801 10.43 28.19 19.31
C VAL A 801 10.31 28.02 17.80
N THR A 802 11.40 28.24 17.06
CA THR A 802 11.43 28.03 15.60
C THR A 802 11.26 26.56 15.25
N ALA A 803 12.00 25.66 15.92
CA ALA A 803 11.87 24.22 15.75
C ALA A 803 10.44 23.73 16.04
N SER A 804 9.79 24.31 17.06
CA SER A 804 8.39 23.99 17.38
C SER A 804 7.41 24.41 16.27
N GLY A 805 7.69 25.52 15.57
CA GLY A 805 6.90 25.95 14.42
C GLY A 805 7.07 25.02 13.22
N ILE A 806 8.29 24.55 12.95
CA ILE A 806 8.56 23.52 11.92
C ILE A 806 7.78 22.24 12.26
N PHE A 807 7.84 21.82 13.52
CA PHE A 807 7.11 20.66 14.02
C PHE A 807 5.59 20.83 13.82
N ALA A 808 5.04 22.01 14.13
CA ALA A 808 3.63 22.30 13.93
C ALA A 808 3.22 22.21 12.45
N ASP A 809 4.05 22.71 11.52
CA ASP A 809 3.80 22.58 10.09
C ASP A 809 3.80 21.12 9.63
N ILE A 810 4.74 20.30 10.12
CA ILE A 810 4.74 18.86 9.86
C ILE A 810 3.46 18.21 10.39
N MET A 811 3.04 18.56 11.61
CA MET A 811 1.82 18.00 12.18
C MET A 811 0.58 18.37 11.36
N ARG A 812 0.50 19.59 10.81
CA ARG A 812 -0.57 19.98 9.88
C ARG A 812 -0.56 19.17 8.59
N ILE A 813 0.60 18.74 8.10
CA ILE A 813 0.69 17.80 6.97
C ILE A 813 0.16 16.43 7.38
N THR A 814 0.46 15.97 8.59
CA THR A 814 0.07 14.63 9.08
C THR A 814 -1.36 14.47 9.57
N SER A 815 -2.07 15.58 9.82
CA SER A 815 -3.42 15.59 10.42
C SER A 815 -4.56 15.33 9.42
N ILE A 816 -4.23 14.99 8.18
CA ILE A 816 -5.14 14.54 7.12
C ILE A 816 -5.01 13.03 7.03
#